data_AF-A0A2N9NF78-F1
#
_entry.id   AF-A0A2N9NF78-F1
#
_cell.length_a   1.000
_cell.length_b   1.000
_cell.length_c   1.000
_cell.angle_alpha   90.00
_cell.angle_beta   90.00
_cell.angle_gamma   90.00
#
_symmetry.space_group_name_H-M   'P 1'
#
loop_
_entity.id
_entity.type
_entity.pdbx_description
1 polymer ?
#
loop_
_entity_poly.entity_id
_entity_poly.type
_entity_poly.pdbx_seq_one_letter_code
_entity_poly.pdbx_strand_id
1 'polypeptide(L)'
;MSCSRGRNASIAGPPINLKGWQKVGARGRRFGRQICAEPVAQIFNIFNLLYRRLVVGRAFNPRRITAAGDGFFELSNRRLKICDTANYKSALLGRRPAFVEHLNVRAVSHPAPFLIRHLLPLLLALATLQSVFGIQSPTGLVSRTGDQSIVLHWDPVSDPSLAGYRVYRSTTSNGGPFTLLTSSLLTSLGYCDVSGSVVDGHTNFYYVTSVTTASQESSPSTTLAAVPNPFVSTDAFLDYVQETCFDYFWYTANSTNGLVPDRSATGSACSIAAVGFGLTAIGIAIDHGWITRSQGVARVEATLNTFLQGPQGSGTSGVIGYNGWFYHFLNMDSALRSGTSELSSIDTTLLLAGVLYVKQYFSGTDSDETSIRTMADAIFNRVNWDWMARGTNAVSMAWYPETGFSANNWVGYNEGMIIYCLGLGTATNPLPASAWSQWTTKYNWATNYGQAYVFYPPLFVYQYSHCWIDFRHVADPYMNSHSSSYFINSRRAALAQVAYSIANPDDMVGYSSNVWGLTASDDPSGYAVHGLPPVGFDNDTIASTAAGGSMAFTPEYSLPTLQYFYSHYRARIWTAFSFRDAFNLKQGWYDTDELGIDQGPIVIMIENYRTQRVWQLFMQNAEAQRGLERAGFTALPSVPISLQAIPAQGAFNVSWNATAGQSFQVEYSPDLQSWYTSPLGFVQATNSGTFNWLDAGPPATLSIPATNSERFYRVYQLGTPAPAPPGAIAEEGSAKPSSDGQGAF
;
A
#
# COMPACT_ATOMS: atom_id res chain seq x y z
N MET A 1 7.73 -18.55 18.24
CA MET A 1 6.86 -19.45 17.47
C MET A 1 7.42 -19.53 16.07
N SER A 2 7.89 -20.72 15.69
CA SER A 2 8.61 -20.96 14.44
C SER A 2 7.64 -21.25 13.30
N CYS A 3 7.77 -20.52 12.19
CA CYS A 3 7.43 -21.06 10.88
C CYS A 3 8.71 -21.01 10.04
N SER A 4 9.50 -22.08 10.13
CA SER A 4 10.65 -22.30 9.26
C SER A 4 10.38 -23.47 8.33
N ARG A 5 10.86 -23.30 7.09
CA ARG A 5 11.12 -24.28 6.01
C ARG A 5 10.07 -24.44 4.91
N GLY A 6 10.28 -23.66 3.84
CA GLY A 6 10.40 -24.20 2.49
C GLY A 6 11.88 -24.18 2.07
N ARG A 7 12.45 -25.32 1.68
CA ARG A 7 13.85 -25.46 1.23
C ARG A 7 14.00 -24.87 -0.18
N ASN A 8 14.94 -23.94 -0.38
CA ASN A 8 15.56 -23.73 -1.68
C ASN A 8 17.01 -24.22 -1.63
N ALA A 9 17.28 -25.25 -2.42
CA ALA A 9 18.63 -25.76 -2.65
C ALA A 9 19.35 -24.83 -3.63
N SER A 10 20.41 -24.19 -3.15
CA SER A 10 21.44 -23.58 -3.99
C SER A 10 22.30 -24.69 -4.61
N ILE A 11 22.30 -24.79 -5.94
CA ILE A 11 23.29 -25.59 -6.68
C ILE A 11 24.40 -24.64 -7.11
N ALA A 12 25.46 -24.57 -6.32
CA ALA A 12 26.77 -24.11 -6.76
C ALA A 12 27.57 -25.35 -7.19
N GLY A 13 27.84 -25.47 -8.49
CA GLY A 13 28.73 -26.50 -9.04
C GLY A 13 30.21 -26.12 -8.82
N PRO A 14 31.11 -27.06 -8.52
CA PRO A 14 32.53 -26.78 -8.37
C PRO A 14 33.28 -26.79 -9.73
N PRO A 15 34.48 -26.19 -9.80
CA PRO A 15 35.18 -25.92 -11.06
C PRO A 15 36.14 -27.04 -11.44
N ILE A 16 36.26 -27.41 -12.72
CA ILE A 16 37.42 -28.16 -13.23
C ILE A 16 37.82 -27.70 -14.64
N ASN A 17 39.12 -27.49 -14.78
CA ASN A 17 39.88 -26.96 -15.91
C ASN A 17 40.19 -28.04 -16.98
N LEU A 18 40.54 -27.55 -18.18
CA LEU A 18 40.84 -28.22 -19.45
C LEU A 18 41.82 -29.41 -19.42
N LYS A 19 41.52 -30.45 -20.22
CA LYS A 19 42.32 -30.96 -21.38
C LYS A 19 42.01 -32.44 -21.68
N GLY A 20 41.96 -32.80 -22.97
CA GLY A 20 42.46 -34.10 -23.44
C GLY A 20 41.55 -35.02 -24.25
N TRP A 21 41.52 -34.80 -25.57
CA TRP A 21 41.73 -35.80 -26.65
C TRP A 21 40.81 -37.04 -26.81
N GLN A 22 40.20 -37.06 -28.00
CA GLN A 22 40.15 -38.15 -29.02
C GLN A 22 39.28 -39.41 -28.86
N LYS A 23 38.37 -39.50 -29.87
CA LYS A 23 38.17 -40.60 -30.85
C LYS A 23 37.17 -41.75 -30.59
N VAL A 24 36.22 -41.78 -31.55
CA VAL A 24 35.68 -42.93 -32.31
C VAL A 24 34.60 -43.80 -31.67
N GLY A 25 33.47 -43.93 -32.38
CA GLY A 25 32.53 -45.05 -32.21
C GLY A 25 31.18 -44.84 -32.90
N ALA A 26 31.09 -45.24 -34.17
CA ALA A 26 29.89 -45.17 -35.00
C ALA A 26 28.79 -46.21 -34.63
N ARG A 27 27.54 -45.88 -35.03
CA ARG A 27 26.32 -46.69 -35.33
C ARG A 27 25.12 -45.97 -34.69
N GLY A 28 24.08 -45.48 -35.36
CA GLY A 28 23.44 -45.89 -36.61
C GLY A 28 22.06 -46.49 -36.30
N ARG A 29 20.99 -45.68 -36.33
CA ARG A 29 19.64 -46.03 -36.82
C ARG A 29 18.66 -44.85 -36.69
N ARG A 30 17.88 -44.65 -37.76
CA ARG A 30 16.83 -43.64 -37.98
C ARG A 30 15.50 -44.04 -37.30
N PHE A 31 14.69 -43.05 -36.93
CA PHE A 31 13.23 -42.88 -37.13
C PHE A 31 12.87 -41.55 -36.42
N GLY A 32 12.53 -40.47 -37.11
CA GLY A 32 11.18 -40.15 -37.61
C GLY A 32 10.50 -39.14 -36.67
N ARG A 33 10.64 -37.83 -36.91
CA ARG A 33 9.87 -36.76 -36.23
C ARG A 33 9.04 -35.98 -37.25
N GLN A 34 7.73 -35.99 -37.02
CA GLN A 34 6.72 -35.14 -37.64
C GLN A 34 6.57 -33.90 -36.75
N ILE A 35 6.70 -32.70 -37.33
CA ILE A 35 6.39 -31.42 -36.68
C ILE A 35 5.20 -30.85 -37.45
N CYS A 36 4.07 -30.64 -36.76
CA CYS A 36 2.93 -29.89 -37.27
C CYS A 36 3.16 -28.40 -37.03
N ALA A 37 2.85 -27.58 -38.03
CA ALA A 37 2.86 -26.12 -37.98
C ALA A 37 1.50 -25.59 -38.49
N GLU A 38 0.88 -24.73 -37.69
CA GLU A 38 -0.16 -23.72 -38.03
C GLU A 38 0.04 -22.54 -37.04
N PRO A 39 -0.41 -21.28 -37.31
CA PRO A 39 -1.47 -20.84 -38.23
C PRO A 39 -1.17 -19.59 -39.11
N VAL A 40 -1.80 -19.45 -40.29
CA VAL A 40 -1.68 -18.24 -41.17
C VAL A 40 -3.04 -17.63 -41.59
N ALA A 41 -4.17 -18.02 -40.99
CA ALA A 41 -5.49 -17.63 -41.49
C ALA A 41 -6.18 -16.41 -40.82
N GLN A 42 -5.58 -15.70 -39.85
CA GLN A 42 -6.23 -14.56 -39.18
C GLN A 42 -5.65 -13.16 -39.50
N ILE A 43 -4.53 -13.08 -40.24
CA ILE A 43 -3.84 -11.80 -40.52
C ILE A 43 -4.39 -11.10 -41.78
N PHE A 44 -5.09 -11.82 -42.67
CA PHE A 44 -5.57 -11.26 -43.94
C PHE A 44 -6.83 -10.38 -43.84
N ASN A 45 -7.61 -10.44 -42.75
CA ASN A 45 -8.86 -9.66 -42.61
C ASN A 45 -8.70 -8.30 -41.92
N ILE A 46 -7.58 -8.02 -41.25
CA ILE A 46 -7.35 -6.73 -40.57
C ILE A 46 -6.72 -5.69 -41.51
N PHE A 47 -5.93 -6.13 -42.50
CA PHE A 47 -5.30 -5.22 -43.47
C PHE A 47 -6.28 -4.53 -44.42
N ASN A 48 -7.39 -5.18 -44.78
CA ASN A 48 -8.39 -4.58 -45.68
C ASN A 48 -9.28 -3.52 -45.02
N LEU A 49 -9.38 -3.50 -43.68
CA LEU A 49 -10.16 -2.49 -42.95
C LEU A 49 -9.38 -1.19 -42.70
N LEU A 50 -8.04 -1.26 -42.59
CA LEU A 50 -7.18 -0.10 -42.36
C LEU A 50 -6.86 0.68 -43.64
N TYR A 51 -6.79 0.01 -44.80
CA TYR A 51 -6.50 0.67 -46.08
C TYR A 51 -7.65 1.55 -46.59
N ARG A 52 -8.90 1.24 -46.22
CA ARG A 52 -10.08 2.04 -46.60
C ARG A 52 -10.31 3.31 -45.75
N ARG A 53 -9.54 3.52 -44.67
CA ARG A 53 -9.61 4.74 -43.84
C ARG A 53 -8.51 5.77 -44.13
N LEU A 54 -7.51 5.44 -44.93
CA LEU A 54 -6.33 6.30 -45.16
C LEU A 54 -6.28 6.98 -46.56
N VAL A 55 -7.27 6.76 -47.42
CA VAL A 55 -7.31 7.36 -48.77
C VAL A 55 -8.60 8.18 -49.00
N VAL A 56 -8.92 9.08 -48.06
CA VAL A 56 -9.75 10.26 -48.34
C VAL A 56 -9.24 11.41 -47.46
N GLY A 57 -8.36 12.25 -48.00
CA GLY A 57 -7.91 13.42 -47.27
C GLY A 57 -6.66 14.05 -47.86
N ARG A 58 -6.82 14.86 -48.91
CA ARG A 58 -6.07 16.12 -49.13
C ARG A 58 -6.48 16.78 -50.45
N ALA A 59 -7.13 17.94 -50.34
CA ALA A 59 -6.77 19.16 -51.06
C ALA A 59 -7.70 20.29 -50.61
N PHE A 60 -7.15 21.33 -49.96
CA PHE A 60 -7.24 22.74 -50.39
C PHE A 60 -6.63 23.66 -49.32
N ASN A 61 -5.85 24.64 -49.78
CA ASN A 61 -5.31 25.76 -49.03
C ASN A 61 -5.85 27.03 -49.71
N PRO A 62 -6.32 28.04 -48.97
CA PRO A 62 -5.71 29.36 -49.16
C PRO A 62 -5.58 30.20 -47.89
N ARG A 63 -4.63 31.14 -47.98
CA ARG A 63 -4.25 32.17 -47.00
C ARG A 63 -5.31 33.26 -46.79
N ARG A 64 -5.25 33.84 -45.58
CA ARG A 64 -5.63 35.21 -45.13
C ARG A 64 -7.10 35.64 -45.31
N ILE A 65 -7.75 35.99 -44.19
CA ILE A 65 -8.37 37.31 -43.89
C ILE A 65 -8.76 37.33 -42.41
N THR A 66 -8.43 38.43 -41.74
CA THR A 66 -8.86 38.89 -40.41
C THR A 66 -10.29 39.45 -40.45
N ALA A 67 -11.13 39.18 -39.44
CA ALA A 67 -11.95 40.18 -38.71
C ALA A 67 -13.09 39.53 -37.88
N ALA A 68 -13.43 40.27 -36.82
CA ALA A 68 -14.45 40.07 -35.79
C ALA A 68 -15.90 39.83 -36.26
N GLY A 69 -16.75 39.38 -35.33
CA GLY A 69 -18.20 39.64 -35.41
C GLY A 69 -19.08 38.67 -34.61
N ASP A 70 -19.64 39.18 -33.53
CA ASP A 70 -20.73 38.61 -32.72
C ASP A 70 -21.99 38.25 -33.52
N GLY A 71 -22.81 37.33 -32.99
CA GLY A 71 -24.17 37.10 -33.49
C GLY A 71 -24.94 35.98 -32.78
N PHE A 72 -25.89 36.36 -31.93
CA PHE A 72 -26.88 35.53 -31.20
C PHE A 72 -28.18 35.30 -32.01
N PHE A 73 -29.02 34.36 -31.51
CA PHE A 73 -30.44 34.00 -31.83
C PHE A 73 -30.71 33.07 -33.04
N GLU A 74 -31.19 31.83 -32.88
CA GLU A 74 -32.52 31.29 -32.45
C GLU A 74 -33.55 31.21 -33.59
N LEU A 75 -33.98 29.99 -33.97
CA LEU A 75 -35.39 29.54 -33.99
C LEU A 75 -35.62 28.19 -34.71
N SER A 76 -36.64 27.52 -34.17
CA SER A 76 -37.15 26.17 -34.33
C SER A 76 -37.76 25.72 -35.67
N ASN A 77 -38.01 24.39 -35.72
CA ASN A 77 -39.18 23.66 -36.27
C ASN A 77 -39.17 23.18 -37.74
N ARG A 78 -39.06 21.84 -37.96
CA ARG A 78 -40.21 20.93 -38.23
C ARG A 78 -39.81 19.46 -38.52
N ARG A 79 -40.63 18.58 -37.93
CA ARG A 79 -40.93 17.14 -38.16
C ARG A 79 -40.47 16.47 -39.47
N LEU A 80 -40.04 15.20 -39.39
CA LEU A 80 -40.67 14.09 -40.12
C LEU A 80 -40.40 12.72 -39.45
N LYS A 81 -41.47 11.93 -39.32
CA LYS A 81 -41.53 10.54 -38.83
C LYS A 81 -40.94 9.56 -39.86
N ILE A 82 -40.24 8.52 -39.41
CA ILE A 82 -40.15 7.23 -40.11
C ILE A 82 -40.21 6.11 -39.05
N CYS A 83 -41.22 5.26 -39.16
CA CYS A 83 -41.31 3.94 -38.53
C CYS A 83 -41.64 2.89 -39.61
N ASP A 84 -41.18 1.67 -39.31
CA ASP A 84 -41.52 0.36 -39.86
C ASP A 84 -40.98 -0.10 -41.22
N THR A 85 -40.20 -1.18 -41.17
CA THR A 85 -40.73 -2.52 -41.52
C THR A 85 -39.79 -3.64 -41.04
N ALA A 86 -40.38 -4.68 -40.46
CA ALA A 86 -39.76 -5.94 -40.05
C ALA A 86 -40.38 -7.11 -40.83
N ASN A 87 -39.70 -8.27 -40.74
CA ASN A 87 -40.08 -9.64 -41.11
C ASN A 87 -39.64 -10.16 -42.50
N TYR A 88 -38.85 -11.24 -42.50
CA TYR A 88 -39.31 -12.58 -42.91
C TYR A 88 -38.28 -13.66 -42.54
N LYS A 89 -38.73 -14.75 -41.91
CA LYS A 89 -38.00 -16.01 -41.67
C LYS A 89 -38.85 -17.20 -42.15
N SER A 90 -38.18 -18.11 -42.87
CA SER A 90 -38.40 -19.57 -43.04
C SER A 90 -39.71 -20.17 -43.60
N ALA A 91 -39.57 -21.07 -44.59
CA ALA A 91 -40.18 -22.41 -44.59
C ALA A 91 -39.50 -23.37 -45.59
N LEU A 92 -39.34 -24.64 -45.17
CA LEU A 92 -38.74 -25.79 -45.86
C LEU A 92 -39.71 -26.53 -46.81
N LEU A 93 -39.19 -27.29 -47.79
CA LEU A 93 -39.32 -28.77 -47.95
C LEU A 93 -39.15 -29.22 -49.42
N GLY A 94 -38.41 -30.32 -49.66
CA GLY A 94 -38.63 -31.16 -50.84
C GLY A 94 -37.44 -31.92 -51.48
N ARG A 95 -37.01 -33.02 -50.84
CA ARG A 95 -36.52 -34.32 -51.41
C ARG A 95 -35.38 -34.39 -52.46
N ARG A 96 -34.37 -35.23 -52.13
CA ARG A 96 -33.24 -35.81 -52.93
C ARG A 96 -33.73 -36.95 -53.90
N PRO A 97 -32.89 -37.76 -54.64
CA PRO A 97 -31.41 -37.84 -54.72
C PRO A 97 -30.73 -38.20 -56.09
N ALA A 98 -29.38 -38.15 -56.06
CA ALA A 98 -28.37 -39.02 -56.71
C ALA A 98 -28.04 -38.91 -58.22
N PHE A 99 -26.77 -38.62 -58.54
CA PHE A 99 -25.80 -39.59 -59.11
C PHE A 99 -24.36 -39.03 -59.13
N VAL A 100 -23.40 -39.95 -59.09
CA VAL A 100 -21.93 -39.81 -58.94
C VAL A 100 -21.27 -39.66 -60.31
N GLU A 101 -20.22 -38.85 -60.47
CA GLU A 101 -19.09 -39.20 -61.35
C GLU A 101 -17.79 -38.39 -61.11
N HIS A 102 -16.67 -39.08 -61.36
CA HIS A 102 -15.28 -38.75 -61.09
C HIS A 102 -14.71 -37.64 -62.00
N LEU A 103 -13.78 -36.84 -61.46
CA LEU A 103 -12.83 -36.07 -62.28
C LEU A 103 -11.40 -36.16 -61.72
N ASN A 104 -10.54 -36.80 -62.51
CA ASN A 104 -9.11 -36.96 -62.31
C ASN A 104 -8.38 -35.61 -62.37
N VAL A 105 -7.52 -35.36 -61.39
CA VAL A 105 -6.57 -34.24 -61.38
C VAL A 105 -5.31 -34.65 -62.13
N ARG A 106 -4.98 -33.94 -63.23
CA ARG A 106 -3.62 -33.88 -63.78
C ARG A 106 -2.96 -32.59 -63.31
N ALA A 107 -1.78 -32.74 -62.71
CA ALA A 107 -0.93 -31.67 -62.22
C ALA A 107 -0.41 -30.77 -63.35
N VAL A 108 -0.43 -29.45 -63.11
CA VAL A 108 0.44 -28.48 -63.79
C VAL A 108 1.16 -27.67 -62.71
N SER A 109 2.48 -27.63 -62.86
CA SER A 109 3.48 -27.10 -61.94
C SER A 109 3.55 -25.56 -61.90
N HIS A 110 3.51 -25.01 -60.68
CA HIS A 110 4.25 -23.86 -60.14
C HIS A 110 4.45 -22.57 -60.97
N PRO A 111 4.01 -21.40 -60.46
CA PRO A 111 4.65 -20.11 -60.69
C PRO A 111 5.43 -19.69 -59.43
N ALA A 112 6.57 -20.31 -59.17
CA ALA A 112 7.44 -19.96 -58.04
C ALA A 112 8.40 -18.75 -58.24
N PRO A 113 8.72 -18.24 -59.44
CA PRO A 113 9.77 -17.22 -59.54
C PRO A 113 9.28 -15.76 -59.39
N PHE A 114 7.97 -15.49 -59.36
CA PHE A 114 7.45 -14.11 -59.30
C PHE A 114 7.24 -13.59 -57.87
N LEU A 115 6.83 -14.44 -56.92
CA LEU A 115 6.65 -14.04 -55.52
C LEU A 115 7.99 -13.74 -54.82
N ILE A 116 9.03 -14.53 -55.07
CA ILE A 116 10.33 -14.40 -54.37
C ILE A 116 11.08 -13.13 -54.80
N ARG A 117 10.96 -12.71 -56.07
CA ARG A 117 11.77 -11.61 -56.61
C ARG A 117 11.25 -10.21 -56.25
N HIS A 118 10.00 -10.11 -55.79
CA HIS A 118 9.35 -8.81 -55.51
C HIS A 118 8.77 -8.69 -54.09
N LEU A 119 8.38 -9.78 -53.42
CA LEU A 119 7.94 -9.72 -52.03
C LEU A 119 9.10 -9.84 -51.04
N LEU A 120 10.19 -10.54 -51.37
CA LEU A 120 11.33 -10.68 -50.47
C LEU A 120 12.07 -9.36 -50.22
N PRO A 121 12.31 -8.49 -51.23
CA PRO A 121 12.86 -7.15 -50.98
C PRO A 121 11.88 -6.25 -50.22
N LEU A 122 10.56 -6.45 -50.37
CA LEU A 122 9.53 -5.67 -49.68
C LEU A 122 9.37 -6.13 -48.22
N LEU A 123 9.47 -7.43 -47.94
CA LEU A 123 9.52 -8.02 -46.59
C LEU A 123 10.85 -7.73 -45.90
N LEU A 124 11.98 -7.72 -46.61
CA LEU A 124 13.24 -7.21 -46.08
C LEU A 124 13.19 -5.70 -45.87
N ALA A 125 12.54 -4.92 -46.74
CA ALA A 125 12.34 -3.48 -46.55
C ALA A 125 11.39 -3.18 -45.37
N LEU A 126 10.33 -3.97 -45.17
CA LEU A 126 9.45 -3.87 -43.99
C LEU A 126 10.13 -4.36 -42.71
N ALA A 127 11.01 -5.37 -42.79
CA ALA A 127 11.84 -5.81 -41.65
C ALA A 127 12.99 -4.84 -41.34
N THR A 128 13.50 -4.08 -42.33
CA THR A 128 14.47 -2.99 -42.11
C THR A 128 13.81 -1.65 -41.80
N LEU A 129 12.51 -1.48 -42.05
CA LEU A 129 11.74 -0.32 -41.58
C LEU A 129 11.45 -0.38 -40.07
N GLN A 130 11.59 -1.54 -39.43
CA GLN A 130 11.63 -1.61 -37.96
C GLN A 130 12.96 -1.14 -37.35
N SER A 131 14.00 -0.91 -38.16
CA SER A 131 15.32 -0.45 -37.67
C SER A 131 15.55 1.07 -37.76
N VAL A 132 14.50 1.88 -37.92
CA VAL A 132 14.62 3.36 -38.02
C VAL A 132 13.92 4.11 -36.88
N PHE A 133 13.14 3.45 -36.04
CA PHE A 133 12.60 4.06 -34.82
C PHE A 133 13.42 3.53 -33.64
N GLY A 134 14.36 4.35 -33.16
CA GLY A 134 15.03 4.06 -31.88
C GLY A 134 13.98 3.92 -30.76
N ILE A 135 14.33 3.17 -29.72
CA ILE A 135 13.47 2.98 -28.54
C ILE A 135 12.94 4.33 -28.03
N GLN A 136 11.67 4.34 -27.62
CA GLN A 136 10.99 5.53 -27.12
C GLN A 136 11.74 6.15 -25.93
N SER A 137 11.94 7.46 -25.98
CA SER A 137 12.46 8.26 -24.87
C SER A 137 11.50 8.24 -23.68
N PRO A 138 12.00 8.16 -22.44
CA PRO A 138 11.16 8.29 -21.25
C PRO A 138 10.38 9.61 -21.22
N THR A 139 9.15 9.56 -20.73
CA THR A 139 8.26 10.72 -20.53
C THR A 139 7.88 10.85 -19.06
N GLY A 140 7.19 11.94 -18.70
CA GLY A 140 6.70 12.12 -17.34
C GLY A 140 7.80 12.26 -16.28
N LEU A 141 8.98 12.75 -16.65
CA LEU A 141 10.08 12.96 -15.70
C LEU A 141 9.68 14.02 -14.67
N VAL A 142 9.59 13.62 -13.41
CA VAL A 142 9.28 14.46 -12.25
C VAL A 142 10.35 14.29 -11.17
N SER A 143 10.39 15.22 -10.22
CA SER A 143 11.32 15.19 -9.10
C SER A 143 10.64 15.44 -7.77
N ARG A 144 11.14 14.78 -6.70
CA ARG A 144 10.94 15.17 -5.30
C ARG A 144 12.26 15.73 -4.77
N THR A 145 12.24 16.90 -4.15
CA THR A 145 13.45 17.57 -3.65
C THR A 145 13.41 17.65 -2.14
N GLY A 146 14.44 17.12 -1.48
CA GLY A 146 14.65 17.26 -0.04
C GLY A 146 15.99 17.91 0.28
N ASP A 147 16.32 17.97 1.57
CA ASP A 147 17.63 18.42 2.05
C ASP A 147 18.73 17.51 1.50
N GLN A 148 19.57 18.04 0.62
CA GLN A 148 20.67 17.31 -0.03
C GLN A 148 20.24 15.99 -0.69
N SER A 149 19.02 15.94 -1.25
CA SER A 149 18.53 14.82 -2.04
C SER A 149 17.58 15.24 -3.15
N ILE A 150 17.64 14.54 -4.28
CA ILE A 150 16.70 14.68 -5.39
C ILE A 150 16.28 13.28 -5.83
N VAL A 151 15.00 12.95 -5.63
CA VAL A 151 14.39 11.73 -6.16
C VAL A 151 13.78 12.06 -7.52
N LEU A 152 13.96 11.17 -8.49
CA LEU A 152 13.45 11.28 -9.85
C LEU A 152 12.57 10.08 -10.17
N HIS A 153 11.45 10.32 -10.84
CA HIS A 153 10.57 9.29 -11.38
C HIS A 153 10.15 9.61 -12.81
N TRP A 154 9.76 8.58 -13.58
CA TRP A 154 9.31 8.71 -14.96
C TRP A 154 8.31 7.62 -15.33
N ASP A 155 7.58 7.83 -16.42
CA ASP A 155 6.62 6.87 -16.94
C ASP A 155 7.31 5.64 -17.56
N PRO A 156 6.72 4.44 -17.45
CA PRO A 156 7.28 3.24 -18.06
C PRO A 156 7.27 3.31 -19.59
N VAL A 157 8.41 2.95 -20.22
CA VAL A 157 8.49 2.71 -21.66
C VAL A 157 7.98 1.32 -21.98
N SER A 158 6.91 1.23 -22.77
CA SER A 158 6.31 -0.04 -23.20
C SER A 158 6.98 -0.57 -24.47
N ASP A 159 8.20 -1.09 -24.34
CA ASP A 159 8.95 -1.73 -25.43
C ASP A 159 9.45 -3.13 -24.99
N PRO A 160 9.12 -4.21 -25.71
CA PRO A 160 9.57 -5.56 -25.37
C PRO A 160 11.09 -5.76 -25.36
N SER A 161 11.83 -4.86 -26.02
CA SER A 161 13.29 -4.87 -26.07
C SER A 161 13.94 -4.02 -24.97
N LEU A 162 13.18 -3.30 -24.14
CA LEU A 162 13.70 -2.48 -23.05
C LEU A 162 14.55 -3.33 -22.09
N ALA A 163 15.80 -2.92 -21.88
CA ALA A 163 16.69 -3.47 -20.87
C ALA A 163 16.76 -2.62 -19.60
N GLY A 164 16.48 -1.32 -19.68
CA GLY A 164 16.41 -0.43 -18.52
C GLY A 164 16.68 1.02 -18.90
N TYR A 165 17.04 1.83 -17.91
CA TYR A 165 17.21 3.27 -18.02
C TYR A 165 18.59 3.75 -17.58
N ARG A 166 19.01 4.90 -18.10
CA ARG A 166 20.18 5.66 -17.63
C ARG A 166 19.75 7.05 -17.18
N VAL A 167 20.38 7.55 -16.13
CA VAL A 167 20.11 8.89 -15.60
C VAL A 167 21.35 9.77 -15.76
N TYR A 168 21.15 10.96 -16.31
CA TYR A 168 22.19 11.93 -16.55
C TYR A 168 21.91 13.22 -15.80
N ARG A 169 22.98 13.89 -15.35
CA ARG A 169 22.89 15.17 -14.64
C ARG A 169 23.87 16.20 -15.17
N SER A 170 23.45 17.46 -15.20
CA SER A 170 24.32 18.64 -15.29
C SER A 170 24.13 19.52 -14.06
N THR A 171 25.21 20.04 -13.50
CA THR A 171 25.18 21.02 -12.40
C THR A 171 25.40 22.45 -12.88
N THR A 172 25.55 22.66 -14.19
CA THR A 172 25.96 23.94 -14.77
C THR A 172 24.88 24.60 -15.59
N SER A 173 24.19 23.86 -16.47
CA SER A 173 23.14 24.41 -17.32
C SER A 173 22.20 23.35 -17.87
N ASN A 174 21.03 23.79 -18.33
CA ASN A 174 20.07 22.93 -19.04
C ASN A 174 20.65 22.31 -20.33
N GLY A 175 21.68 22.92 -20.93
CA GLY A 175 22.36 22.41 -22.12
C GLY A 175 23.56 21.51 -21.83
N GLY A 176 23.87 21.26 -20.55
CA GLY A 176 25.01 20.45 -20.13
C GLY A 176 26.27 21.26 -19.78
N PRO A 177 27.45 20.60 -19.76
CA PRO A 177 27.66 19.18 -20.05
C PRO A 177 26.96 18.27 -19.03
N PHE A 178 26.51 17.09 -19.49
CA PHE A 178 25.85 16.08 -18.66
C PHE A 178 26.79 14.91 -18.34
N THR A 179 26.71 14.40 -17.12
CA THR A 179 27.42 13.22 -16.62
C THR A 179 26.43 12.09 -16.35
N LEU A 180 26.77 10.88 -16.79
CA LEU A 180 26.02 9.67 -16.44
C LEU A 180 26.17 9.37 -14.94
N LEU A 181 25.06 9.21 -14.22
CA LEU A 181 25.03 8.92 -12.79
C LEU A 181 24.90 7.42 -12.49
N THR A 182 24.19 6.69 -13.34
CA THR A 182 23.90 5.27 -13.13
C THR A 182 25.04 4.39 -13.65
N SER A 183 25.66 3.59 -12.78
CA SER A 183 26.72 2.64 -13.14
C SER A 183 26.21 1.39 -13.85
N SER A 184 24.95 1.01 -13.62
CA SER A 184 24.22 -0.05 -14.29
C SER A 184 22.87 0.47 -14.81
N LEU A 185 22.23 -0.27 -15.71
CA LEU A 185 20.87 0.05 -16.13
C LEU A 185 19.91 -0.08 -14.95
N LEU A 186 19.03 0.89 -14.80
CA LEU A 186 17.93 0.84 -13.84
C LEU A 186 16.74 0.11 -14.46
N THR A 187 16.15 -0.82 -13.74
CA THR A 187 14.87 -1.45 -14.09
C THR A 187 13.71 -0.82 -13.30
N SER A 188 14.01 -0.18 -12.17
CA SER A 188 13.06 0.65 -11.41
C SER A 188 12.71 1.93 -12.17
N LEU A 189 11.48 2.42 -11.95
CA LEU A 189 11.00 3.71 -12.46
C LEU A 189 11.36 4.86 -11.50
N GLY A 190 12.55 4.80 -10.92
CA GLY A 190 12.99 5.75 -9.92
C GLY A 190 14.50 5.75 -9.71
N TYR A 191 15.05 6.92 -9.42
CA TYR A 191 16.44 7.13 -9.05
C TYR A 191 16.56 8.21 -7.98
N CYS A 192 17.42 8.00 -6.99
CA CYS A 192 17.69 8.99 -5.95
C CYS A 192 19.14 9.48 -6.05
N ASP A 193 19.32 10.78 -6.27
CA ASP A 193 20.60 11.45 -6.22
C ASP A 193 20.83 12.04 -4.82
N VAL A 194 21.65 11.34 -4.04
CA VAL A 194 22.17 11.75 -2.72
C VAL A 194 23.67 12.01 -2.76
N SER A 195 24.23 12.20 -3.96
CA SER A 195 25.66 12.45 -4.11
C SER A 195 26.06 13.81 -3.55
N GLY A 196 27.33 13.97 -3.17
CA GLY A 196 27.85 15.25 -2.64
C GLY A 196 27.80 16.44 -3.61
N SER A 197 27.36 16.24 -4.86
CA SER A 197 27.09 17.33 -5.80
C SER A 197 25.68 17.91 -5.67
N VAL A 198 24.77 17.21 -5.00
CA VAL A 198 23.42 17.69 -4.67
C VAL A 198 23.55 18.60 -3.46
N VAL A 199 23.80 19.88 -3.74
CA VAL A 199 23.98 20.93 -2.74
C VAL A 199 22.73 21.80 -2.71
N ASP A 200 22.24 22.09 -1.51
CA ASP A 200 21.05 22.91 -1.33
C ASP A 200 21.17 24.29 -1.98
N GLY A 201 20.06 24.77 -2.54
CA GLY A 201 19.97 26.04 -3.26
C GLY A 201 20.63 26.01 -4.66
N HIS A 202 21.28 24.93 -5.07
CA HIS A 202 21.89 24.81 -6.40
C HIS A 202 20.98 24.05 -7.37
N THR A 203 20.82 24.58 -8.58
CA THR A 203 20.04 23.92 -9.62
C THR A 203 20.80 22.75 -10.25
N ASN A 204 20.17 21.60 -10.29
CA ASN A 204 20.60 20.41 -10.99
C ASN A 204 19.65 20.16 -12.17
N PHE A 205 20.20 19.77 -13.32
CA PHE A 205 19.44 19.46 -14.53
C PHE A 205 19.57 17.98 -14.82
N TYR A 206 18.45 17.27 -14.97
CA TYR A 206 18.41 15.83 -15.19
C TYR A 206 17.71 15.46 -16.48
N TYR A 207 18.15 14.40 -17.13
CA TYR A 207 17.34 13.69 -18.11
C TYR A 207 17.55 12.18 -17.97
N VAL A 208 16.61 11.43 -18.53
CA VAL A 208 16.62 9.96 -18.53
C VAL A 208 16.57 9.46 -19.98
N THR A 209 17.27 8.37 -20.25
CA THR A 209 17.20 7.65 -21.53
C THR A 209 16.79 6.21 -21.26
N SER A 210 16.12 5.58 -22.23
CA SER A 210 15.85 4.15 -22.23
C SER A 210 16.92 3.44 -23.05
N VAL A 211 17.23 2.19 -22.67
CA VAL A 211 18.25 1.37 -23.31
C VAL A 211 17.66 0.01 -23.64
N THR A 212 17.85 -0.46 -24.87
CA THR A 212 17.39 -1.80 -25.30
C THR A 212 18.37 -2.91 -24.90
N THR A 213 17.92 -4.16 -25.00
CA THR A 213 18.75 -5.37 -24.88
C THR A 213 19.87 -5.44 -25.92
N ALA A 214 19.73 -4.73 -27.05
CA ALA A 214 20.76 -4.53 -28.05
C ALA A 214 21.70 -3.35 -27.74
N SER A 215 21.61 -2.77 -26.53
CA SER A 215 22.38 -1.60 -26.08
C SER A 215 22.17 -0.33 -26.91
N GLN A 216 21.02 -0.21 -27.59
CA GLN A 216 20.62 1.03 -28.24
C GLN A 216 19.99 1.96 -27.21
N GLU A 217 20.49 3.19 -27.13
CA GLU A 217 19.99 4.22 -26.23
C GLU A 217 19.05 5.19 -26.97
N SER A 218 17.95 5.58 -26.32
CA SER A 218 16.99 6.54 -26.86
C SER A 218 17.58 7.95 -26.97
N SER A 219 16.83 8.87 -27.59
CA SER A 219 17.04 10.30 -27.32
C SER A 219 16.74 10.61 -25.83
N PRO A 220 17.30 11.69 -25.26
CA PRO A 220 16.96 12.13 -23.90
C PRO A 220 15.47 12.40 -23.71
N SER A 221 14.98 12.18 -22.48
CA SER A 221 13.73 12.78 -22.02
C SER A 221 13.81 14.31 -22.06
N THR A 222 12.68 14.98 -21.80
CA THR A 222 12.73 16.41 -21.48
C THR A 222 13.63 16.62 -20.27
N THR A 223 14.51 17.62 -20.33
CA THR A 223 15.40 17.95 -19.21
C THR A 223 14.59 18.62 -18.09
N LEU A 224 14.75 18.11 -16.88
CA LEU A 224 14.11 18.59 -15.67
C LEU A 224 15.12 19.35 -14.80
N ALA A 225 14.78 20.57 -14.40
CA ALA A 225 15.54 21.32 -13.41
C ALA A 225 14.99 21.03 -12.00
N ALA A 226 15.86 20.76 -11.03
CA ALA A 226 15.51 20.48 -9.64
C ALA A 226 16.48 21.21 -8.69
N VAL A 227 15.94 21.76 -7.60
CA VAL A 227 16.72 22.49 -6.59
C VAL A 227 16.45 21.85 -5.22
N PRO A 228 17.43 21.16 -4.61
CA PRO A 228 17.29 20.65 -3.26
C PRO A 228 17.35 21.81 -2.28
N ASN A 229 16.65 21.70 -1.15
CA ASN A 229 16.64 22.73 -0.10
C ASN A 229 16.51 22.08 1.28
N PRO A 230 17.02 22.71 2.35
CA PRO A 230 16.77 22.24 3.70
C PRO A 230 15.27 22.25 3.98
N PHE A 231 14.80 21.27 4.77
CA PHE A 231 13.40 21.26 5.19
C PHE A 231 13.09 22.49 6.04
N VAL A 232 12.07 23.25 5.63
CA VAL A 232 11.66 24.48 6.33
C VAL A 232 10.93 24.21 7.65
N SER A 233 10.47 22.97 7.86
CA SER A 233 9.78 22.52 9.06
C SER A 233 9.82 21.00 9.19
N THR A 234 9.46 20.50 10.38
CA THR A 234 9.16 19.08 10.60
C THR A 234 8.08 18.56 9.67
N ASP A 235 7.05 19.36 9.41
CA ASP A 235 5.93 18.95 8.56
C ASP A 235 6.38 18.75 7.11
N ALA A 236 7.26 19.64 6.60
CA ALA A 236 7.87 19.48 5.28
C ALA A 236 8.75 18.22 5.17
N PHE A 237 9.45 17.84 6.24
CA PHE A 237 10.20 16.58 6.28
C PHE A 237 9.27 15.36 6.25
N LEU A 238 8.20 15.36 7.06
CA LEU A 238 7.23 14.26 7.09
C LEU A 238 6.50 14.12 5.77
N ASP A 239 6.14 15.24 5.12
CA ASP A 239 5.53 15.24 3.79
C ASP A 239 6.44 14.57 2.75
N TYR A 240 7.73 14.93 2.75
CA TYR A 240 8.73 14.32 1.86
C TYR A 240 8.90 12.82 2.10
N VAL A 241 8.93 12.37 3.36
CA VAL A 241 8.96 10.94 3.72
C VAL A 241 7.69 10.24 3.23
N GLN A 242 6.50 10.79 3.47
CA GLN A 242 5.26 10.16 3.03
C GLN A 242 5.15 10.13 1.49
N GLU A 243 5.49 11.21 0.79
CA GLU A 243 5.42 11.27 -0.68
C GLU A 243 6.36 10.23 -1.31
N THR A 244 7.62 10.15 -0.84
CA THR A 244 8.58 9.17 -1.36
C THR A 244 8.24 7.72 -0.96
N CYS A 245 7.66 7.49 0.21
CA CYS A 245 7.09 6.17 0.53
C CYS A 245 5.88 5.84 -0.36
N PHE A 246 5.01 6.81 -0.65
CA PHE A 246 3.87 6.65 -1.56
C PHE A 246 4.32 6.32 -2.98
N ASP A 247 5.41 6.93 -3.45
CA ASP A 247 5.97 6.69 -4.77
C ASP A 247 6.30 5.19 -5.01
N TYR A 248 6.53 4.39 -3.95
CA TYR A 248 6.57 2.92 -4.04
C TYR A 248 5.27 2.35 -4.62
N PHE A 249 4.13 2.66 -4.01
CA PHE A 249 2.81 2.17 -4.42
C PHE A 249 2.33 2.74 -5.76
N TRP A 250 2.92 3.86 -6.17
CA TRP A 250 2.58 4.50 -7.43
C TRP A 250 3.38 3.95 -8.62
N TYR A 251 4.71 4.00 -8.52
CA TYR A 251 5.65 3.71 -9.61
C TYR A 251 6.10 2.25 -9.67
N THR A 252 6.04 1.47 -8.59
CA THR A 252 6.35 0.02 -8.66
C THR A 252 5.13 -0.82 -9.05
N ALA A 253 3.94 -0.25 -8.89
CA ALA A 253 2.69 -0.94 -9.18
C ALA A 253 2.46 -1.10 -10.68
N ASN A 254 1.86 -2.23 -11.06
CA ASN A 254 1.38 -2.44 -12.42
C ASN A 254 0.15 -1.56 -12.65
N SER A 255 0.30 -0.51 -13.47
CA SER A 255 -0.75 0.48 -13.73
C SER A 255 -1.98 -0.07 -14.43
N THR A 256 -1.90 -1.24 -15.08
CA THR A 256 -3.01 -1.84 -15.83
C THR A 256 -3.97 -2.66 -14.96
N ASN A 257 -3.47 -3.27 -13.89
CA ASN A 257 -4.24 -4.14 -13.01
C ASN A 257 -4.20 -3.71 -11.53
N GLY A 258 -3.38 -2.72 -11.20
CA GLY A 258 -3.27 -2.13 -9.88
C GLY A 258 -2.54 -2.98 -8.83
N LEU A 259 -1.85 -4.05 -9.26
CA LEU A 259 -1.07 -4.90 -8.36
C LEU A 259 0.23 -4.20 -7.94
N VAL A 260 0.62 -4.42 -6.68
CA VAL A 260 1.82 -3.83 -6.05
C VAL A 260 2.78 -4.98 -5.73
N PRO A 261 4.07 -4.88 -6.11
CA PRO A 261 5.05 -5.91 -5.77
C PRO A 261 5.23 -6.02 -4.26
N ASP A 262 5.66 -7.20 -3.81
CA ASP A 262 6.04 -7.44 -2.42
C ASP A 262 7.26 -6.62 -2.00
N ARG A 263 8.21 -6.50 -2.92
CA ARG A 263 9.49 -5.82 -2.75
C ARG A 263 9.94 -5.13 -4.03
N SER A 264 10.77 -4.09 -3.92
CA SER A 264 11.23 -3.31 -5.08
C SER A 264 12.19 -4.06 -6.01
N ALA A 265 12.68 -5.25 -5.64
CA ALA A 265 13.47 -6.10 -6.51
C ALA A 265 12.75 -6.43 -7.82
N THR A 266 13.53 -6.44 -8.91
CA THR A 266 13.00 -6.78 -10.24
C THR A 266 12.48 -8.22 -10.28
N GLY A 267 11.29 -8.41 -10.82
CA GLY A 267 10.64 -9.72 -10.93
C GLY A 267 9.96 -10.20 -9.65
N SER A 268 9.84 -9.34 -8.63
CA SER A 268 9.04 -9.63 -7.44
C SER A 268 7.59 -9.98 -7.79
N ALA A 269 7.00 -10.89 -7.02
CA ALA A 269 5.58 -11.18 -7.10
C ALA A 269 4.76 -10.04 -6.48
N CYS A 270 3.48 -9.96 -6.81
CA CYS A 270 2.55 -9.07 -6.13
C CYS A 270 2.32 -9.57 -4.70
N SER A 271 2.34 -8.69 -3.70
CA SER A 271 1.78 -8.93 -2.38
C SER A 271 0.41 -8.27 -2.25
N ILE A 272 -0.63 -9.04 -1.93
CA ILE A 272 -1.97 -8.46 -1.78
C ILE A 272 -2.10 -7.56 -0.54
N ALA A 273 -1.26 -7.77 0.48
CA ALA A 273 -1.20 -6.88 1.63
C ALA A 273 -0.62 -5.50 1.23
N ALA A 274 0.45 -5.49 0.42
CA ALA A 274 1.00 -4.26 -0.14
C ALA A 274 -0.04 -3.52 -0.99
N VAL A 275 -0.90 -4.24 -1.72
CA VAL A 275 -2.05 -3.62 -2.43
C VAL A 275 -3.03 -2.95 -1.45
N GLY A 276 -3.36 -3.58 -0.33
CA GLY A 276 -4.23 -3.00 0.70
C GLY A 276 -3.69 -1.69 1.28
N PHE A 277 -2.39 -1.68 1.62
CA PHE A 277 -1.71 -0.46 2.03
C PHE A 277 -1.70 0.60 0.91
N GLY A 278 -1.41 0.21 -0.32
CA GLY A 278 -1.37 1.08 -1.49
C GLY A 278 -2.73 1.74 -1.82
N LEU A 279 -3.83 1.00 -1.70
CA LEU A 279 -5.19 1.55 -1.84
C LEU A 279 -5.45 2.69 -0.85
N THR A 280 -4.93 2.55 0.38
CA THR A 280 -5.04 3.60 1.39
C THR A 280 -4.14 4.79 1.08
N ALA A 281 -2.88 4.51 0.70
CA ALA A 281 -1.91 5.52 0.32
C ALA A 281 -2.36 6.39 -0.87
N ILE A 282 -3.18 5.86 -1.79
CA ILE A 282 -3.78 6.65 -2.88
C ILE A 282 -4.67 7.77 -2.35
N GLY A 283 -5.51 7.52 -1.34
CA GLY A 283 -6.36 8.57 -0.76
C GLY A 283 -5.53 9.67 -0.10
N ILE A 284 -4.48 9.27 0.60
CA ILE A 284 -3.50 10.19 1.22
C ILE A 284 -2.85 11.06 0.13
N ALA A 285 -2.36 10.46 -0.94
CA ALA A 285 -1.72 11.17 -2.04
C ALA A 285 -2.64 12.17 -2.75
N ILE A 286 -3.95 11.91 -2.82
CA ILE A 286 -4.92 12.86 -3.35
C ILE A 286 -5.11 14.04 -2.39
N ASP A 287 -5.19 13.79 -1.08
CA ASP A 287 -5.36 14.85 -0.08
C ASP A 287 -4.15 15.80 -0.03
N HIS A 288 -2.93 15.27 -0.23
CA HIS A 288 -1.70 16.07 -0.34
C HIS A 288 -1.45 16.65 -1.74
N GLY A 289 -2.24 16.24 -2.74
CA GLY A 289 -2.12 16.72 -4.12
C GLY A 289 -0.93 16.16 -4.89
N TRP A 290 -0.27 15.10 -4.40
CA TRP A 290 0.80 14.39 -5.12
C TRP A 290 0.28 13.73 -6.41
N ILE A 291 -1.00 13.33 -6.39
CA ILE A 291 -1.75 12.89 -7.57
C ILE A 291 -3.12 13.59 -7.61
N THR A 292 -3.71 13.68 -8.80
CA THR A 292 -5.08 14.16 -8.94
C THR A 292 -6.08 13.09 -8.51
N ARG A 293 -7.27 13.52 -8.05
CA ARG A 293 -8.37 12.61 -7.71
C ARG A 293 -8.74 11.69 -8.87
N SER A 294 -8.76 12.18 -10.11
CA SER A 294 -9.06 11.38 -11.31
C SER A 294 -8.02 10.29 -11.58
N GLN A 295 -6.72 10.58 -11.35
CA GLN A 295 -5.68 9.54 -11.42
C GLN A 295 -5.88 8.47 -10.35
N GLY A 296 -6.25 8.89 -9.14
CA GLY A 296 -6.58 7.99 -8.04
C GLY A 296 -7.78 7.09 -8.34
N VAL A 297 -8.89 7.65 -8.84
CA VAL A 297 -10.07 6.90 -9.27
C VAL A 297 -9.69 5.83 -10.31
N ALA A 298 -8.97 6.23 -11.36
CA ALA A 298 -8.57 5.29 -12.42
C ALA A 298 -7.71 4.13 -11.88
N ARG A 299 -6.78 4.42 -10.97
CA ARG A 299 -5.94 3.38 -10.34
C ARG A 299 -6.77 2.45 -9.46
N VAL A 300 -7.64 2.99 -8.61
CA VAL A 300 -8.47 2.22 -7.68
C VAL A 300 -9.46 1.34 -8.43
N GLU A 301 -10.12 1.85 -9.47
CA GLU A 301 -11.02 1.06 -10.30
C GLU A 301 -10.30 -0.12 -10.98
N ALA A 302 -9.11 0.11 -11.55
CA ALA A 302 -8.31 -0.96 -12.13
C ALA A 302 -7.95 -2.03 -11.10
N THR A 303 -7.51 -1.63 -9.89
CA THR A 303 -7.21 -2.56 -8.79
C THR A 303 -8.45 -3.35 -8.39
N LEU A 304 -9.55 -2.69 -8.05
CA LEU A 304 -10.76 -3.37 -7.57
C LEU A 304 -11.36 -4.29 -8.63
N ASN A 305 -11.33 -3.89 -9.91
CA ASN A 305 -11.81 -4.72 -11.00
C ASN A 305 -10.97 -6.01 -11.14
N THR A 306 -9.65 -5.94 -10.97
CA THR A 306 -8.77 -7.13 -10.94
C THR A 306 -9.21 -8.13 -9.88
N PHE A 307 -9.41 -7.68 -8.63
CA PHE A 307 -9.82 -8.58 -7.54
C PHE A 307 -11.27 -9.06 -7.67
N LEU A 308 -12.16 -8.23 -8.21
CA LEU A 308 -13.56 -8.59 -8.41
C LEU A 308 -13.73 -9.64 -9.51
N GLN A 309 -13.12 -9.40 -10.69
CA GLN A 309 -13.28 -10.25 -11.88
C GLN A 309 -12.31 -11.44 -11.93
N GLY A 310 -11.24 -11.41 -11.13
CA GLY A 310 -10.23 -12.47 -11.10
C GLY A 310 -10.83 -13.85 -10.79
N PRO A 311 -10.39 -14.93 -11.49
CA PRO A 311 -11.01 -16.25 -11.39
C PRO A 311 -10.84 -16.86 -9.99
N GLN A 312 -11.94 -17.26 -9.36
CA GLN A 312 -11.96 -17.94 -8.07
C GLN A 312 -12.22 -19.44 -8.24
N GLY A 313 -11.52 -20.30 -7.50
CA GLY A 313 -11.73 -21.75 -7.57
C GLY A 313 -10.70 -22.57 -6.79
N SER A 314 -10.96 -23.86 -6.63
CA SER A 314 -10.11 -24.78 -5.87
C SER A 314 -8.89 -25.30 -6.65
N GLY A 315 -8.60 -24.73 -7.82
CA GLY A 315 -7.48 -25.14 -8.66
C GLY A 315 -6.14 -24.82 -8.02
N THR A 316 -5.12 -25.64 -8.30
CA THR A 316 -3.73 -25.38 -7.85
C THR A 316 -3.05 -24.25 -8.64
N SER A 317 -3.61 -23.85 -9.78
CA SER A 317 -3.18 -22.72 -10.59
C SER A 317 -4.38 -22.14 -11.37
N GLY A 318 -4.17 -21.01 -12.06
CA GLY A 318 -5.21 -20.42 -12.90
C GLY A 318 -6.28 -19.61 -12.16
N VAL A 319 -6.08 -19.35 -10.87
CA VAL A 319 -7.05 -18.65 -9.99
C VAL A 319 -6.34 -17.58 -9.14
N ILE A 320 -7.06 -16.50 -8.82
CA ILE A 320 -6.61 -15.44 -7.89
C ILE A 320 -6.90 -15.81 -6.42
N GLY A 321 -7.83 -16.74 -6.20
CA GLY A 321 -8.24 -17.13 -4.86
C GLY A 321 -9.37 -18.17 -4.83
N TYR A 322 -9.91 -18.43 -3.65
CA TYR A 322 -11.01 -19.38 -3.44
C TYR A 322 -11.89 -18.98 -2.24
N ASN A 323 -13.20 -19.19 -2.32
CA ASN A 323 -14.18 -18.79 -1.29
C ASN A 323 -14.11 -17.28 -0.93
N GLY A 324 -13.74 -16.44 -1.90
CA GLY A 324 -13.56 -15.00 -1.70
C GLY A 324 -12.24 -14.63 -1.02
N TRP A 325 -11.48 -15.59 -0.50
CA TRP A 325 -10.12 -15.39 -0.01
C TRP A 325 -9.14 -15.32 -1.18
N PHE A 326 -8.01 -14.64 -1.00
CA PHE A 326 -7.00 -14.43 -2.04
C PHE A 326 -5.67 -15.05 -1.64
N TYR A 327 -4.90 -15.45 -2.66
CA TYR A 327 -3.53 -15.91 -2.44
C TYR A 327 -2.64 -14.75 -2.02
N HIS A 328 -1.76 -14.97 -1.04
CA HIS A 328 -0.81 -13.97 -0.54
C HIS A 328 -0.03 -13.35 -1.70
N PHE A 329 0.57 -14.21 -2.53
CA PHE A 329 1.33 -13.79 -3.69
C PHE A 329 0.62 -14.09 -5.00
N LEU A 330 0.54 -13.07 -5.86
CA LEU A 330 0.03 -13.16 -7.22
C LEU A 330 1.13 -12.85 -8.23
N ASN A 331 1.04 -13.43 -9.42
CA ASN A 331 1.87 -13.01 -10.54
C ASN A 331 1.48 -11.58 -10.95
N MET A 332 2.49 -10.70 -11.08
CA MET A 332 2.31 -9.26 -11.30
C MET A 332 1.50 -8.90 -12.55
N ASP A 333 1.52 -9.74 -13.58
CA ASP A 333 0.86 -9.44 -14.85
C ASP A 333 -0.52 -10.10 -14.93
N SER A 334 -0.58 -11.39 -14.61
CA SER A 334 -1.80 -12.19 -14.78
C SER A 334 -2.78 -12.10 -13.61
N ALA A 335 -2.35 -11.59 -12.45
CA ALA A 335 -3.11 -11.61 -11.21
C ALA A 335 -3.55 -13.02 -10.74
N LEU A 336 -2.83 -14.06 -11.16
CA LEU A 336 -3.08 -15.45 -10.75
C LEU A 336 -2.10 -15.86 -9.67
N ARG A 337 -2.46 -16.88 -8.87
CA ARG A 337 -1.60 -17.48 -7.83
C ARG A 337 -0.15 -17.62 -8.28
N SER A 338 0.78 -17.05 -7.51
CA SER A 338 2.21 -17.19 -7.74
C SER A 338 2.77 -18.40 -7.01
N GLY A 339 3.53 -19.24 -7.71
CA GLY A 339 4.15 -20.43 -7.14
C GLY A 339 3.15 -21.33 -6.39
N THR A 340 3.49 -21.67 -5.15
CA THR A 340 2.65 -22.47 -4.25
C THR A 340 2.06 -21.62 -3.11
N SER A 341 1.87 -20.32 -3.33
CA SER A 341 1.36 -19.39 -2.31
C SER A 341 0.04 -19.88 -1.69
N GLU A 342 -0.14 -19.66 -0.40
CA GLU A 342 -1.37 -19.93 0.34
C GLU A 342 -2.45 -18.89 0.08
N LEU A 343 -3.71 -19.30 0.24
CA LEU A 343 -4.72 -18.31 0.64
C LEU A 343 -4.33 -17.84 2.03
N SER A 344 -4.01 -16.56 2.15
CA SER A 344 -3.62 -15.98 3.43
C SER A 344 -4.76 -15.17 4.00
N SER A 345 -5.19 -15.55 5.20
CA SER A 345 -6.27 -14.86 5.90
C SER A 345 -5.86 -13.47 6.38
N ILE A 346 -4.59 -13.28 6.80
CA ILE A 346 -4.09 -11.96 7.19
C ILE A 346 -3.95 -11.05 5.98
N ASP A 347 -3.28 -11.49 4.92
CA ASP A 347 -3.02 -10.63 3.75
C ASP A 347 -4.31 -10.29 3.00
N THR A 348 -5.25 -11.23 2.92
CA THR A 348 -6.61 -10.93 2.43
C THR A 348 -7.27 -9.86 3.29
N THR A 349 -7.13 -9.92 4.62
CA THR A 349 -7.78 -8.93 5.49
C THR A 349 -7.12 -7.56 5.38
N LEU A 350 -5.79 -7.48 5.22
CA LEU A 350 -5.08 -6.22 4.96
C LEU A 350 -5.47 -5.60 3.61
N LEU A 351 -5.64 -6.43 2.57
CA LEU A 351 -6.23 -6.00 1.29
C LEU A 351 -7.64 -5.41 1.51
N LEU A 352 -8.50 -6.14 2.22
CA LEU A 352 -9.87 -5.72 2.49
C LEU A 352 -9.95 -4.43 3.30
N ALA A 353 -8.99 -4.18 4.19
CA ALA A 353 -8.91 -2.92 4.92
C ALA A 353 -8.68 -1.74 3.97
N GLY A 354 -7.76 -1.87 3.00
CA GLY A 354 -7.59 -0.90 1.92
C GLY A 354 -8.85 -0.74 1.06
N VAL A 355 -9.53 -1.83 0.72
CA VAL A 355 -10.80 -1.82 -0.04
C VAL A 355 -11.90 -1.06 0.70
N LEU A 356 -12.07 -1.30 2.00
CA LEU A 356 -13.04 -0.59 2.85
C LEU A 356 -12.65 0.87 3.08
N TYR A 357 -11.36 1.20 3.09
CA TYR A 357 -10.91 2.59 3.14
C TYR A 357 -11.34 3.36 1.88
N VAL A 358 -11.02 2.84 0.68
CA VAL A 358 -11.36 3.54 -0.58
C VAL A 358 -12.87 3.65 -0.78
N LYS A 359 -13.66 2.69 -0.27
CA LYS A 359 -15.13 2.80 -0.20
C LYS A 359 -15.59 4.08 0.51
N GLN A 360 -14.96 4.45 1.62
CA GLN A 360 -15.33 5.66 2.38
C GLN A 360 -14.69 6.92 1.79
N TYR A 361 -13.46 6.82 1.28
CA TYR A 361 -12.73 7.94 0.68
C TYR A 361 -13.42 8.47 -0.61
N PHE A 362 -13.85 7.56 -1.48
CA PHE A 362 -14.57 7.87 -2.72
C PHE A 362 -16.08 7.87 -2.48
N SER A 363 -16.58 8.90 -1.79
CA SER A 363 -17.97 9.08 -1.37
C SER A 363 -18.80 10.01 -2.28
N GLY A 364 -18.23 10.48 -3.39
CA GLY A 364 -18.89 11.31 -4.39
C GLY A 364 -20.07 10.62 -5.08
N THR A 365 -20.93 11.43 -5.69
CA THR A 365 -22.16 10.95 -6.35
C THR A 365 -21.97 10.58 -7.83
N ASP A 366 -20.77 10.77 -8.39
CA ASP A 366 -20.48 10.39 -9.77
C ASP A 366 -20.44 8.87 -9.96
N SER A 367 -20.47 8.44 -11.23
CA SER A 367 -20.55 7.02 -11.60
C SER A 367 -19.33 6.23 -11.17
N ASP A 368 -18.15 6.83 -11.20
CA ASP A 368 -16.89 6.14 -11.01
C ASP A 368 -16.67 5.89 -9.52
N GLU A 369 -16.94 6.89 -8.67
CA GLU A 369 -16.92 6.70 -7.21
C GLU A 369 -18.05 5.75 -6.73
N THR A 370 -19.22 5.79 -7.39
CA THR A 370 -20.28 4.81 -7.12
C THR A 370 -19.87 3.38 -7.50
N SER A 371 -19.16 3.23 -8.62
CA SER A 371 -18.57 1.97 -9.08
C SER A 371 -17.55 1.43 -8.07
N ILE A 372 -16.64 2.28 -7.58
CA ILE A 372 -15.67 1.93 -6.52
C ILE A 372 -16.37 1.37 -5.28
N ARG A 373 -17.38 2.08 -4.74
CA ARG A 373 -18.12 1.61 -3.55
C ARG A 373 -18.82 0.28 -3.79
N THR A 374 -19.42 0.12 -4.97
CA THR A 374 -20.12 -1.12 -5.36
C THR A 374 -19.16 -2.30 -5.46
N MET A 375 -17.99 -2.12 -6.09
CA MET A 375 -16.97 -3.17 -6.19
C MET A 375 -16.38 -3.50 -4.82
N ALA A 376 -16.12 -2.50 -3.98
CA ALA A 376 -15.61 -2.72 -2.63
C ALA A 376 -16.56 -3.58 -1.78
N ASP A 377 -17.86 -3.25 -1.81
CA ASP A 377 -18.88 -4.06 -1.13
C ASP A 377 -18.96 -5.48 -1.69
N ALA A 378 -18.91 -5.64 -3.02
CA ALA A 378 -18.95 -6.97 -3.65
C ALA A 378 -17.73 -7.84 -3.28
N ILE A 379 -16.53 -7.25 -3.24
CA ILE A 379 -15.29 -7.94 -2.86
C ILE A 379 -15.36 -8.37 -1.40
N PHE A 380 -15.70 -7.45 -0.48
CA PHE A 380 -15.75 -7.75 0.95
C PHE A 380 -16.81 -8.81 1.28
N ASN A 381 -18.02 -8.66 0.74
CA ASN A 381 -19.13 -9.58 1.04
C ASN A 381 -18.97 -10.97 0.41
N ARG A 382 -18.07 -11.14 -0.56
CA ARG A 382 -17.76 -12.45 -1.15
C ARG A 382 -16.94 -13.35 -0.22
N VAL A 383 -16.24 -12.79 0.75
CA VAL A 383 -15.33 -13.52 1.64
C VAL A 383 -16.12 -14.41 2.58
N ASN A 384 -15.86 -15.72 2.51
CA ASN A 384 -16.52 -16.69 3.39
C ASN A 384 -15.72 -16.86 4.69
N TRP A 385 -16.06 -16.05 5.70
CA TRP A 385 -15.39 -16.02 7.01
C TRP A 385 -15.53 -17.34 7.78
N ASP A 386 -16.74 -17.90 7.83
CA ASP A 386 -17.02 -19.19 8.48
C ASP A 386 -16.20 -20.34 7.88
N TRP A 387 -16.00 -20.34 6.55
CA TRP A 387 -15.17 -21.34 5.88
C TRP A 387 -13.72 -21.31 6.35
N MET A 388 -13.11 -20.13 6.49
CA MET A 388 -11.73 -20.01 6.98
C MET A 388 -11.63 -20.31 8.49
N ALA A 389 -12.71 -20.07 9.24
CA ALA A 389 -12.82 -20.46 10.65
C ALA A 389 -13.15 -21.96 10.83
N ARG A 390 -13.57 -22.65 9.77
CA ARG A 390 -13.95 -24.07 9.77
C ARG A 390 -15.07 -24.37 10.78
N GLY A 391 -16.01 -23.44 10.95
CA GLY A 391 -17.06 -23.53 11.96
C GLY A 391 -16.56 -23.48 13.41
N THR A 392 -15.33 -22.98 13.64
CA THR A 392 -14.73 -22.83 14.97
C THR A 392 -14.65 -21.38 15.41
N ASN A 393 -14.21 -21.14 16.65
CA ASN A 393 -13.96 -19.79 17.17
C ASN A 393 -12.62 -19.20 16.71
N ALA A 394 -11.83 -19.90 15.88
CA ALA A 394 -10.52 -19.45 15.47
C ALA A 394 -10.33 -19.54 13.96
N VAL A 395 -9.78 -18.49 13.36
CA VAL A 395 -9.54 -18.42 11.91
C VAL A 395 -8.23 -19.13 11.56
N SER A 396 -8.26 -20.03 10.57
CA SER A 396 -7.05 -20.69 10.06
C SER A 396 -6.10 -19.66 9.46
N MET A 397 -4.79 -19.82 9.68
CA MET A 397 -3.81 -18.90 9.11
C MET A 397 -3.80 -18.97 7.58
N ALA A 398 -3.80 -20.19 7.05
CA ALA A 398 -3.66 -20.45 5.63
C ALA A 398 -4.54 -21.60 5.15
N TRP A 399 -4.76 -21.63 3.84
CA TRP A 399 -5.25 -22.79 3.10
C TRP A 399 -4.47 -22.96 1.79
N TYR A 400 -4.14 -24.20 1.44
CA TYR A 400 -3.50 -24.57 0.19
C TYR A 400 -4.42 -25.50 -0.61
N PRO A 401 -4.55 -25.33 -1.93
CA PRO A 401 -5.28 -26.27 -2.77
C PRO A 401 -4.64 -27.67 -2.78
N GLU A 402 -3.34 -27.77 -2.51
CA GLU A 402 -2.63 -29.04 -2.43
C GLU A 402 -2.92 -29.84 -1.16
N THR A 403 -3.02 -29.17 -0.02
CA THR A 403 -2.97 -29.82 1.31
C THR A 403 -4.11 -29.43 2.26
N GLY A 404 -4.95 -28.48 1.86
CA GLY A 404 -6.02 -27.95 2.70
C GLY A 404 -5.55 -26.91 3.71
N PHE A 405 -6.26 -26.83 4.84
CA PHE A 405 -5.99 -25.83 5.87
C PHE A 405 -4.68 -26.10 6.62
N SER A 406 -3.97 -25.02 6.96
CA SER A 406 -2.85 -25.10 7.89
C SER A 406 -3.29 -25.60 9.27
N ALA A 407 -2.34 -26.20 10.02
CA ALA A 407 -2.59 -26.65 11.39
C ALA A 407 -2.83 -25.49 12.37
N ASN A 408 -2.24 -24.32 12.10
CA ASN A 408 -2.30 -23.17 12.99
C ASN A 408 -3.53 -22.29 12.73
N ASN A 409 -4.06 -21.74 13.82
CA ASN A 409 -5.08 -20.70 13.79
C ASN A 409 -4.51 -19.42 14.39
N TRP A 410 -5.06 -18.29 13.97
CA TRP A 410 -4.81 -17.01 14.61
C TRP A 410 -5.35 -17.00 16.03
N VAL A 411 -4.47 -16.90 17.02
CA VAL A 411 -4.81 -16.62 18.42
C VAL A 411 -3.79 -15.60 18.91
N GLY A 412 -4.26 -14.50 19.45
CA GLY A 412 -3.43 -13.35 19.75
C GLY A 412 -2.60 -13.52 21.02
N TYR A 413 -1.71 -12.59 21.31
CA TYR A 413 -1.49 -11.35 20.56
C TYR A 413 -0.55 -11.55 19.37
N ASN A 414 -0.89 -10.98 18.21
CA ASN A 414 -0.10 -10.89 16.98
C ASN A 414 -0.81 -9.92 16.00
N GLU A 415 -0.34 -9.80 14.76
CA GLU A 415 -0.85 -8.90 13.72
C GLU A 415 -2.30 -9.19 13.27
N GLY A 416 -2.82 -10.38 13.59
CA GLY A 416 -4.12 -10.90 13.15
C GLY A 416 -5.36 -10.25 13.77
N MET A 417 -5.23 -9.19 14.56
CA MET A 417 -6.36 -8.55 15.26
C MET A 417 -7.45 -8.08 14.29
N ILE A 418 -7.06 -7.47 13.17
CA ILE A 418 -7.97 -6.97 12.13
C ILE A 418 -8.83 -8.08 11.50
N ILE A 419 -8.35 -9.33 11.45
CA ILE A 419 -9.11 -10.49 10.96
C ILE A 419 -10.38 -10.67 11.78
N TYR A 420 -10.24 -10.62 13.11
CA TYR A 420 -11.38 -10.80 14.01
C TYR A 420 -12.29 -9.58 14.01
N CYS A 421 -11.73 -8.36 14.00
CA CYS A 421 -12.55 -7.15 13.91
C CYS A 421 -13.44 -7.15 12.66
N LEU A 422 -12.88 -7.40 11.47
CA LEU A 422 -13.67 -7.39 10.24
C LEU A 422 -14.53 -8.66 10.06
N GLY A 423 -14.04 -9.83 10.47
CA GLY A 423 -14.78 -11.08 10.40
C GLY A 423 -15.97 -11.18 11.35
N LEU A 424 -15.90 -10.55 12.53
CA LEU A 424 -17.06 -10.35 13.39
C LEU A 424 -18.02 -9.31 12.79
N GLY A 425 -17.48 -8.36 12.04
CA GLY A 425 -18.19 -7.21 11.49
C GLY A 425 -18.99 -7.45 10.22
N THR A 426 -18.69 -8.51 9.47
CA THR A 426 -19.41 -8.85 8.24
C THR A 426 -20.91 -9.05 8.49
N ALA A 427 -21.73 -8.65 7.51
CA ALA A 427 -23.18 -8.82 7.57
C ALA A 427 -23.59 -10.27 7.24
N THR A 428 -22.81 -10.96 6.41
CA THR A 428 -23.10 -12.32 5.93
C THR A 428 -22.10 -13.31 6.50
N ASN A 429 -22.59 -14.36 7.16
CA ASN A 429 -21.80 -15.42 7.80
C ASN A 429 -20.67 -14.88 8.71
N PRO A 430 -20.99 -14.02 9.70
CA PRO A 430 -19.98 -13.50 10.61
C PRO A 430 -19.34 -14.61 11.43
N LEU A 431 -18.11 -14.38 11.86
CA LEU A 431 -17.47 -15.18 12.89
C LEU A 431 -18.37 -15.24 14.14
N PRO A 432 -18.36 -16.36 14.90
CA PRO A 432 -19.15 -16.47 16.10
C PRO A 432 -18.72 -15.41 17.13
N ALA A 433 -19.65 -14.89 17.94
CA ALA A 433 -19.34 -13.87 18.95
C ALA A 433 -18.23 -14.29 19.93
N SER A 434 -18.08 -15.60 20.18
CA SER A 434 -17.00 -16.19 20.99
C SER A 434 -15.61 -16.15 20.32
N ALA A 435 -15.51 -15.76 19.06
CA ALA A 435 -14.23 -15.69 18.34
C ALA A 435 -13.28 -14.65 18.96
N TRP A 436 -13.79 -13.52 19.44
CA TRP A 436 -12.95 -12.54 20.13
C TRP A 436 -12.40 -13.08 21.45
N SER A 437 -13.25 -13.75 22.25
CA SER A 437 -12.79 -14.40 23.48
C SER A 437 -11.73 -15.46 23.19
N GLN A 438 -11.84 -16.20 22.08
CA GLN A 438 -10.81 -17.14 21.63
C GLN A 438 -9.52 -16.42 21.24
N TRP A 439 -9.62 -15.30 20.51
CA TRP A 439 -8.48 -14.46 20.11
C TRP A 439 -7.66 -13.98 21.30
N THR A 440 -8.29 -13.57 22.40
CA THR A 440 -7.58 -13.02 23.57
C THR A 440 -7.01 -14.08 24.52
N THR A 441 -7.26 -15.39 24.29
CA THR A 441 -6.90 -16.46 25.25
C THR A 441 -5.40 -16.61 25.54
N LYS A 442 -4.53 -16.26 24.60
CA LYS A 442 -3.06 -16.41 24.74
C LYS A 442 -2.34 -15.09 24.99
N TYR A 443 -3.08 -14.05 25.39
CA TYR A 443 -2.47 -12.78 25.75
C TYR A 443 -1.54 -12.96 26.95
N ASN A 444 -0.32 -12.45 26.80
CA ASN A 444 0.69 -12.44 27.84
C ASN A 444 0.89 -11.02 28.34
N TRP A 445 0.24 -10.62 29.43
CA TRP A 445 0.50 -9.32 30.05
C TRP A 445 1.84 -9.37 30.80
N ALA A 446 2.81 -8.57 30.36
CA ALA A 446 4.15 -8.56 30.92
C ALA A 446 4.68 -7.12 31.04
N THR A 447 5.65 -6.94 31.94
CA THR A 447 6.38 -5.68 32.08
C THR A 447 7.77 -5.82 31.48
N ASN A 448 8.06 -5.07 30.42
CA ASN A 448 9.36 -5.03 29.76
C ASN A 448 9.86 -3.58 29.70
N TYR A 449 11.11 -3.34 30.11
CA TYR A 449 11.73 -2.00 30.10
C TYR A 449 10.85 -0.90 30.70
N GLY A 450 10.19 -1.20 31.83
CA GLY A 450 9.32 -0.28 32.55
C GLY A 450 7.89 -0.14 32.00
N GLN A 451 7.54 -0.85 30.93
CA GLN A 451 6.23 -0.77 30.29
C GLN A 451 5.44 -2.07 30.49
N ALA A 452 4.21 -1.97 31.00
CA ALA A 452 3.29 -3.10 31.20
C ALA A 452 2.23 -3.18 30.07
N TYR A 453 2.23 -4.25 29.29
CA TYR A 453 1.39 -4.41 28.10
C TYR A 453 1.22 -5.89 27.73
N VAL A 454 0.29 -6.18 26.80
CA VAL A 454 0.19 -7.48 26.15
C VAL A 454 1.40 -7.66 25.24
N PHE A 455 2.35 -8.48 25.69
CA PHE A 455 3.66 -8.62 25.08
C PHE A 455 3.69 -9.59 23.91
N TYR A 456 4.26 -9.10 22.82
CA TYR A 456 4.75 -9.82 21.66
C TYR A 456 6.01 -9.10 21.11
N PRO A 457 7.06 -9.80 20.65
CA PRO A 457 8.36 -9.16 20.43
C PRO A 457 8.50 -8.16 19.26
N PRO A 458 8.16 -8.50 17.99
CA PRO A 458 8.33 -7.60 16.84
C PRO A 458 7.30 -6.47 16.83
N LEU A 459 7.66 -5.29 16.31
CA LEU A 459 6.81 -4.11 16.43
C LEU A 459 5.64 -4.04 15.42
N PHE A 460 5.76 -4.66 14.24
CA PHE A 460 4.70 -4.61 13.20
C PHE A 460 3.34 -5.15 13.68
N VAL A 461 3.33 -6.08 14.64
CA VAL A 461 2.09 -6.66 15.19
C VAL A 461 1.22 -5.62 15.91
N TYR A 462 1.83 -4.53 16.37
CA TYR A 462 1.17 -3.41 17.03
C TYR A 462 0.74 -2.31 16.04
N GLN A 463 1.11 -2.44 14.77
CA GLN A 463 0.99 -1.41 13.74
C GLN A 463 -0.06 -1.75 12.69
N TYR A 464 -0.05 -2.96 12.13
CA TYR A 464 -0.86 -3.29 10.93
C TYR A 464 -2.36 -3.06 11.13
N SER A 465 -2.92 -3.60 12.22
CA SER A 465 -4.35 -3.40 12.51
C SER A 465 -4.67 -1.93 12.82
N HIS A 466 -3.74 -1.23 13.46
CA HIS A 466 -3.86 0.18 13.82
C HIS A 466 -3.63 1.14 12.65
N CYS A 467 -3.17 0.69 11.50
CA CYS A 467 -3.17 1.54 10.30
C CYS A 467 -4.59 2.00 9.95
N TRP A 468 -5.59 1.14 10.20
CA TRP A 468 -6.99 1.41 9.83
C TRP A 468 -7.94 1.54 11.01
N ILE A 469 -7.85 0.65 12.00
CA ILE A 469 -8.79 0.68 13.13
C ILE A 469 -8.27 1.66 14.18
N ASP A 470 -9.10 2.64 14.51
CA ASP A 470 -8.83 3.55 15.61
C ASP A 470 -9.17 2.88 16.95
N PHE A 471 -8.14 2.49 17.69
CA PHE A 471 -8.27 1.93 19.03
C PHE A 471 -8.13 2.97 20.15
N ARG A 472 -8.15 4.26 19.81
CA ARG A 472 -8.26 5.33 20.80
C ARG A 472 -9.70 5.34 21.33
N HIS A 473 -9.83 5.67 22.61
CA HIS A 473 -11.12 5.84 23.28
C HIS A 473 -12.04 4.61 23.29
N VAL A 474 -11.55 3.43 22.94
CA VAL A 474 -12.28 2.16 23.02
C VAL A 474 -11.45 1.06 23.65
N ALA A 475 -12.07 0.20 24.44
CA ALA A 475 -11.42 -0.97 25.04
C ALA A 475 -12.39 -2.15 25.14
N ASP A 476 -11.85 -3.35 24.91
CA ASP A 476 -12.56 -4.60 25.14
C ASP A 476 -12.50 -4.99 26.64
N PRO A 477 -13.14 -6.10 27.06
CA PRO A 477 -13.11 -6.52 28.47
C PRO A 477 -11.70 -6.81 29.00
N TYR A 478 -10.80 -7.38 28.17
CA TYR A 478 -9.43 -7.70 28.59
C TYR A 478 -8.62 -6.43 28.86
N MET A 479 -8.68 -5.46 27.95
CA MET A 479 -7.92 -4.21 28.10
C MET A 479 -8.49 -3.35 29.22
N ASN A 480 -9.82 -3.35 29.40
CA ASN A 480 -10.46 -2.71 30.55
C ASN A 480 -10.01 -3.31 31.89
N SER A 481 -9.85 -4.64 32.00
CA SER A 481 -9.36 -5.26 33.24
C SER A 481 -7.92 -4.86 33.59
N HIS A 482 -7.15 -4.35 32.61
CA HIS A 482 -5.79 -3.85 32.78
C HIS A 482 -5.69 -2.32 32.79
N SER A 483 -6.82 -1.61 32.88
CA SER A 483 -6.86 -0.14 32.80
C SER A 483 -6.09 0.40 31.59
N SER A 484 -6.35 -0.18 30.42
CA SER A 484 -5.61 0.08 29.17
C SER A 484 -6.54 0.04 27.95
N SER A 485 -5.99 0.34 26.77
CA SER A 485 -6.59 0.13 25.46
C SER A 485 -5.56 -0.40 24.47
N TYR A 486 -5.97 -0.86 23.29
CA TYR A 486 -5.00 -1.34 22.29
C TYR A 486 -4.11 -0.23 21.71
N PHE A 487 -4.57 1.02 21.66
CA PHE A 487 -3.68 2.15 21.31
C PHE A 487 -2.58 2.32 22.36
N ILE A 488 -2.96 2.24 23.64
CA ILE A 488 -2.04 2.31 24.78
C ILE A 488 -1.04 1.15 24.76
N ASN A 489 -1.53 -0.05 24.47
CA ASN A 489 -0.72 -1.25 24.36
C ASN A 489 0.40 -1.08 23.33
N SER A 490 0.05 -0.61 22.12
CA SER A 490 1.01 -0.36 21.04
C SER A 490 2.02 0.73 21.41
N ARG A 491 1.59 1.83 22.03
CA ARG A 491 2.50 2.87 22.54
C ARG A 491 3.48 2.32 23.57
N ARG A 492 3.01 1.49 24.51
CA ARG A 492 3.88 0.86 25.53
C ARG A 492 4.86 -0.12 24.91
N ALA A 493 4.48 -0.87 23.88
CA ALA A 493 5.40 -1.76 23.16
C ALA A 493 6.52 -0.97 22.45
N ALA A 494 6.18 0.13 21.76
CA ALA A 494 7.16 1.02 21.13
C ALA A 494 8.11 1.66 22.17
N LEU A 495 7.56 2.21 23.27
CA LEU A 495 8.36 2.77 24.36
C LEU A 495 9.28 1.73 25.03
N ALA A 496 8.85 0.47 25.13
CA ALA A 496 9.71 -0.61 25.65
C ALA A 496 10.91 -0.87 24.74
N GLN A 497 10.71 -0.87 23.41
CA GLN A 497 11.82 -1.02 22.46
C GLN A 497 12.74 0.22 22.44
N VAL A 498 12.18 1.44 22.51
CA VAL A 498 12.99 2.67 22.68
C VAL A 498 13.86 2.57 23.93
N ALA A 499 13.27 2.20 25.06
CA ALA A 499 13.99 2.05 26.33
C ALA A 499 15.05 0.94 26.28
N TYR A 500 14.79 -0.15 25.55
CA TYR A 500 15.78 -1.18 25.26
C TYR A 500 16.97 -0.64 24.46
N SER A 501 16.72 0.07 23.36
CA SER A 501 17.77 0.66 22.53
C SER A 501 18.57 1.74 23.26
N ILE A 502 17.94 2.48 24.19
CA ILE A 502 18.66 3.44 25.07
C ILE A 502 19.53 2.69 26.09
N ALA A 503 18.99 1.64 26.71
CA ALA A 503 19.72 0.85 27.70
C ALA A 503 20.87 0.05 27.08
N ASN A 504 20.70 -0.37 25.82
CA ASN A 504 21.64 -1.11 24.99
C ASN A 504 22.43 -2.19 25.75
N PRO A 505 21.77 -3.18 26.38
CA PRO A 505 22.40 -4.09 27.32
C PRO A 505 23.47 -5.00 26.70
N ASP A 506 23.43 -5.16 25.37
CA ASP A 506 24.34 -6.03 24.61
C ASP A 506 25.36 -5.23 23.77
N ASP A 507 25.51 -3.92 24.05
CA ASP A 507 26.42 -3.00 23.35
C ASP A 507 26.26 -3.01 21.82
N MET A 508 25.01 -3.08 21.34
CA MET A 508 24.64 -3.03 19.93
C MET A 508 25.13 -1.73 19.26
N VAL A 509 25.56 -1.82 18.01
CA VAL A 509 26.20 -0.70 17.31
C VAL A 509 25.18 0.37 16.94
N GLY A 510 25.33 1.56 17.52
CA GLY A 510 24.56 2.76 17.19
C GLY A 510 23.24 2.90 17.93
N TYR A 511 22.78 1.88 18.65
CA TYR A 511 21.51 1.88 19.39
C TYR A 511 21.46 3.06 20.36
N SER A 512 20.34 3.78 20.35
CA SER A 512 20.13 4.99 21.14
C SER A 512 18.65 5.38 21.13
N SER A 513 18.31 6.54 21.70
CA SER A 513 16.97 7.12 21.55
C SER A 513 16.61 7.47 20.10
N ASN A 514 17.60 7.61 19.21
CA ASN A 514 17.40 7.96 17.80
C ASN A 514 17.61 6.75 16.87
N VAL A 515 18.15 5.65 17.36
CA VAL A 515 18.38 4.42 16.59
C VAL A 515 17.77 3.27 17.37
N TRP A 516 16.52 2.96 17.03
CA TRP A 516 15.70 1.91 17.60
C TRP A 516 14.73 1.40 16.54
N GLY A 517 14.10 0.26 16.81
CA GLY A 517 13.06 -0.30 15.95
C GLY A 517 13.35 -1.72 15.49
N LEU A 518 12.96 -2.69 16.32
CA LEU A 518 13.08 -4.11 16.03
C LEU A 518 11.73 -4.64 15.52
N THR A 519 11.72 -5.06 14.27
CA THR A 519 10.55 -5.67 13.63
C THR A 519 10.96 -6.70 12.59
N ALA A 520 10.00 -7.42 12.04
CA ALA A 520 10.28 -8.31 10.93
C ALA A 520 10.69 -7.50 9.70
N SER A 521 11.79 -7.88 9.07
CA SER A 521 12.38 -7.19 7.93
C SER A 521 13.33 -8.15 7.20
N ASP A 522 13.86 -7.69 6.08
CA ASP A 522 15.08 -8.28 5.55
C ASP A 522 16.28 -8.11 6.52
N ASP A 523 17.25 -8.99 6.35
CA ASP A 523 18.42 -9.18 7.21
C ASP A 523 19.66 -9.50 6.34
N PRO A 524 20.90 -9.21 6.79
CA PRO A 524 22.10 -9.67 6.09
C PRO A 524 22.12 -11.17 5.71
N SER A 525 21.37 -12.01 6.43
CA SER A 525 21.25 -13.45 6.21
C SER A 525 19.93 -13.88 5.55
N GLY A 526 19.12 -12.95 5.03
CA GLY A 526 17.85 -13.22 4.37
C GLY A 526 16.70 -12.41 4.96
N TYR A 527 15.78 -13.08 5.66
CA TYR A 527 14.65 -12.46 6.33
C TYR A 527 14.60 -12.92 7.79
N ALA A 528 14.35 -12.00 8.71
CA ALA A 528 14.27 -12.31 10.13
C ALA A 528 13.16 -11.53 10.83
N VAL A 529 12.57 -12.15 11.85
CA VAL A 529 11.53 -11.53 12.69
C VAL A 529 12.20 -10.92 13.92
N HIS A 530 12.83 -9.74 13.75
CA HIS A 530 13.47 -9.05 14.88
C HIS A 530 12.44 -8.55 15.88
N GLY A 531 12.80 -8.51 17.16
CA GLY A 531 11.91 -8.07 18.22
C GLY A 531 12.57 -8.09 19.58
N LEU A 532 11.89 -7.50 20.57
CA LEU A 532 12.44 -7.26 21.91
C LEU A 532 12.94 -8.55 22.61
N PRO A 533 14.25 -8.68 22.91
CA PRO A 533 14.82 -9.80 23.67
C PRO A 533 14.31 -9.87 25.13
N PRO A 534 14.43 -11.03 25.82
CA PRO A 534 15.05 -12.29 25.38
C PRO A 534 14.11 -13.21 24.59
N VAL A 535 12.82 -12.89 24.50
CA VAL A 535 11.86 -13.71 23.72
C VAL A 535 11.97 -13.42 22.23
N GLY A 536 12.22 -12.16 21.87
CA GLY A 536 12.55 -11.75 20.51
C GLY A 536 14.00 -12.02 20.12
N PHE A 537 14.32 -11.64 18.89
CA PHE A 537 15.63 -11.79 18.29
C PHE A 537 16.17 -10.41 17.91
N ASP A 538 17.43 -10.16 18.24
CA ASP A 538 18.15 -8.96 17.84
C ASP A 538 19.60 -9.34 17.47
N ASN A 539 20.09 -8.78 16.37
CA ASN A 539 21.43 -8.97 15.82
C ASN A 539 22.02 -7.66 15.26
N ASP A 540 21.58 -6.51 15.80
CA ASP A 540 21.94 -5.16 15.36
C ASP A 540 21.20 -4.66 14.08
N THR A 541 20.26 -5.44 13.54
CA THR A 541 19.47 -5.03 12.36
C THR A 541 18.28 -4.18 12.79
N ILE A 542 18.22 -2.93 12.29
CA ILE A 542 17.15 -1.96 12.53
C ILE A 542 16.33 -1.79 11.25
N ALA A 543 15.01 -1.81 11.40
CA ALA A 543 14.07 -1.57 10.30
C ALA A 543 13.40 -0.19 10.44
N SER A 544 13.38 0.58 9.37
CA SER A 544 12.87 1.96 9.38
C SER A 544 11.36 2.03 9.69
N THR A 545 10.60 1.00 9.26
CA THR A 545 9.16 0.91 9.50
C THR A 545 8.80 0.77 10.98
N ALA A 546 9.68 0.24 11.83
CA ALA A 546 9.39 0.13 13.25
C ALA A 546 9.17 1.53 13.87
N ALA A 547 10.04 2.50 13.56
CA ALA A 547 9.87 3.88 13.98
C ALA A 547 8.72 4.57 13.21
N GLY A 548 8.69 4.45 11.88
CA GLY A 548 7.70 5.14 11.04
C GLY A 548 6.26 4.65 11.22
N GLY A 549 6.05 3.33 11.28
CA GLY A 549 4.77 2.70 11.62
C GLY A 549 4.33 2.93 13.07
N SER A 550 5.21 3.48 13.92
CA SER A 550 4.88 3.89 15.30
C SER A 550 4.67 5.40 15.46
N MET A 551 4.67 6.17 14.36
CA MET A 551 4.59 7.64 14.40
C MET A 551 3.40 8.15 15.22
N ALA A 552 2.20 7.58 15.03
CA ALA A 552 1.02 7.99 15.79
C ALA A 552 1.02 7.52 17.25
N PHE A 553 1.91 6.59 17.61
CA PHE A 553 2.03 6.08 18.99
C PHE A 553 3.07 6.82 19.80
N THR A 554 4.25 7.09 19.23
CA THR A 554 5.42 7.66 19.92
C THR A 554 6.09 8.73 19.06
N PRO A 555 5.38 9.79 18.64
CA PRO A 555 5.95 10.82 17.76
C PRO A 555 7.20 11.48 18.34
N GLU A 556 7.29 11.59 19.67
CA GLU A 556 8.43 12.14 20.38
C GLU A 556 9.73 11.32 20.24
N TYR A 557 9.66 10.07 19.76
CA TYR A 557 10.81 9.22 19.44
C TYR A 557 10.87 8.87 17.95
N SER A 558 9.73 8.54 17.34
CA SER A 558 9.64 8.16 15.93
C SER A 558 10.12 9.26 14.99
N LEU A 559 9.69 10.51 15.20
CA LEU A 559 10.10 11.61 14.33
C LEU A 559 11.60 11.92 14.44
N PRO A 560 12.18 12.12 15.64
CA PRO A 560 13.63 12.29 15.77
C PRO A 560 14.44 11.14 15.18
N THR A 561 13.94 9.89 15.30
CA THR A 561 14.58 8.73 14.67
C THR A 561 14.59 8.81 13.15
N LEU A 562 13.46 9.11 12.50
CA LEU A 562 13.44 9.25 11.04
C LEU A 562 14.30 10.42 10.57
N GLN A 563 14.29 11.56 11.28
CA GLN A 563 15.16 12.70 10.99
C GLN A 563 16.64 12.32 11.13
N TYR A 564 16.99 11.57 12.18
CA TYR A 564 18.34 11.10 12.43
C TYR A 564 18.81 10.11 11.35
N PHE A 565 17.96 9.16 10.96
CA PHE A 565 18.21 8.24 9.86
C PHE A 565 18.47 8.97 8.56
N TYR A 566 17.65 9.97 8.25
CA TYR A 566 17.85 10.81 7.08
C TYR A 566 19.18 11.57 7.16
N SER A 567 19.40 12.35 8.22
CA SER A 567 20.57 13.23 8.28
C SER A 567 21.91 12.47 8.33
N HIS A 568 21.97 11.31 8.99
CA HIS A 568 23.21 10.56 9.18
C HIS A 568 23.41 9.43 8.17
N TYR A 569 22.34 8.83 7.67
CA TYR A 569 22.41 7.62 6.86
C TYR A 569 21.83 7.77 5.45
N ARG A 570 21.24 8.93 5.05
CA ARG A 570 20.60 9.09 3.73
C ARG A 570 21.44 8.61 2.55
N ALA A 571 22.75 8.84 2.57
CA ALA A 571 23.64 8.46 1.47
C ALA A 571 23.69 6.94 1.22
N ARG A 572 23.18 6.14 2.17
CA ARG A 572 23.16 4.68 2.13
C ARG A 572 21.75 4.11 2.16
N ILE A 573 20.84 4.73 2.91
CA ILE A 573 19.49 4.19 3.13
C ILE A 573 18.37 5.01 2.51
N TRP A 574 18.63 6.19 1.94
CA TRP A 574 17.60 6.95 1.22
C TRP A 574 17.61 6.58 -0.25
N THR A 575 16.45 6.23 -0.79
CA THR A 575 16.27 5.71 -2.14
C THR A 575 15.16 6.47 -2.86
N ALA A 576 14.77 6.00 -4.06
CA ALA A 576 13.63 6.57 -4.77
C ALA A 576 12.29 6.27 -4.05
N PHE A 577 12.29 5.40 -3.05
CA PHE A 577 11.11 4.96 -2.31
C PHE A 577 11.29 5.21 -0.81
N SER A 578 11.90 6.33 -0.42
CA SER A 578 12.23 6.69 0.95
C SER A 578 13.34 5.81 1.58
N PHE A 579 13.13 5.26 2.77
CA PHE A 579 14.11 4.46 3.47
C PHE A 579 14.13 3.04 2.92
N ARG A 580 15.33 2.46 2.80
CA ARG A 580 15.51 1.01 2.68
C ARG A 580 14.80 0.29 3.81
N ASP A 581 14.46 -0.98 3.57
CA ASP A 581 13.76 -1.84 4.52
C ASP A 581 14.46 -1.88 5.89
N ALA A 582 15.74 -2.26 5.88
CA ALA A 582 16.56 -2.37 7.07
C ALA A 582 18.05 -2.01 6.84
N PHE A 583 18.77 -1.87 7.94
CA PHE A 583 20.22 -1.70 7.96
C PHE A 583 20.84 -2.34 9.20
N ASN A 584 22.11 -2.74 9.10
CA ASN A 584 22.90 -3.30 10.18
C ASN A 584 24.26 -2.61 10.21
N LEU A 585 24.44 -1.69 11.17
CA LEU A 585 25.64 -0.84 11.25
C LEU A 585 26.89 -1.64 11.61
N LYS A 586 26.75 -2.68 12.42
CA LYS A 586 27.86 -3.56 12.83
C LYS A 586 28.46 -4.30 11.65
N GLN A 587 27.62 -4.76 10.72
CA GLN A 587 28.05 -5.44 9.50
C GLN A 587 28.34 -4.48 8.35
N GLY A 588 28.01 -3.19 8.49
CA GLY A 588 28.07 -2.23 7.38
C GLY A 588 27.13 -2.59 6.24
N TRP A 589 26.03 -3.29 6.56
CA TRP A 589 25.04 -3.75 5.61
C TRP A 589 23.84 -2.80 5.59
N TYR A 590 23.29 -2.61 4.40
CA TYR A 590 22.09 -1.83 4.13
C TYR A 590 21.32 -2.64 3.10
N ASP A 591 20.00 -2.71 3.23
CA ASP A 591 19.18 -3.49 2.29
C ASP A 591 19.43 -3.08 0.83
N THR A 592 19.04 -3.90 -0.13
CA THR A 592 18.97 -3.46 -1.53
C THR A 592 17.57 -2.98 -1.92
N ASP A 593 16.56 -3.34 -1.13
CA ASP A 593 15.16 -3.25 -1.49
C ASP A 593 14.32 -2.51 -0.43
N GLU A 594 13.07 -2.27 -0.79
CA GLU A 594 11.99 -1.77 0.06
C GLU A 594 10.82 -2.74 -0.01
N LEU A 595 10.18 -3.04 1.12
CA LEU A 595 9.02 -3.94 1.20
C LEU A 595 7.71 -3.16 1.28
N GLY A 596 6.71 -3.55 0.49
CA GLY A 596 5.42 -2.85 0.47
C GLY A 596 4.68 -2.86 1.82
N ILE A 597 4.87 -3.93 2.59
CA ILE A 597 4.29 -4.07 3.95
C ILE A 597 5.01 -3.22 5.01
N ASP A 598 6.20 -2.73 4.71
CA ASP A 598 6.99 -1.87 5.59
C ASP A 598 6.80 -0.40 5.20
N GLN A 599 6.72 -0.10 3.90
CA GLN A 599 6.39 1.24 3.39
C GLN A 599 4.98 1.69 3.75
N GLY A 600 4.01 0.77 3.73
CA GLY A 600 2.59 1.07 3.94
C GLY A 600 2.30 1.70 5.31
N PRO A 601 2.71 1.04 6.41
CA PRO A 601 2.59 1.58 7.75
C PRO A 601 3.26 2.95 7.92
N ILE A 602 4.41 3.20 7.28
CA ILE A 602 5.07 4.52 7.34
C ILE A 602 4.13 5.60 6.79
N VAL A 603 3.58 5.42 5.58
CA VAL A 603 2.68 6.39 4.95
C VAL A 603 1.44 6.62 5.84
N ILE A 604 0.78 5.54 6.24
CA ILE A 604 -0.51 5.61 6.92
C ILE A 604 -0.37 6.13 8.36
N MET A 605 0.65 5.70 9.10
CA MET A 605 0.80 6.08 10.50
C MET A 605 1.35 7.50 10.68
N ILE A 606 2.12 8.01 9.71
CA ILE A 606 2.40 9.44 9.65
C ILE A 606 1.12 10.22 9.37
N GLU A 607 0.26 9.76 8.46
CA GLU A 607 -1.00 10.45 8.18
C GLU A 607 -1.96 10.43 9.38
N ASN A 608 -2.07 9.30 10.06
CA ASN A 608 -2.86 9.19 11.28
C ASN A 608 -2.33 10.09 12.40
N TYR A 609 -1.02 10.31 12.47
CA TYR A 609 -0.42 11.30 13.36
C TYR A 609 -0.77 12.75 12.96
N ARG A 610 -0.65 13.08 11.66
CA ARG A 610 -0.86 14.45 11.15
C ARG A 610 -2.33 14.87 11.18
N THR A 611 -3.24 14.03 10.69
CA THR A 611 -4.63 14.41 10.39
C THR A 611 -5.68 13.48 10.98
N GLN A 612 -5.29 12.26 11.37
CA GLN A 612 -6.20 11.20 11.84
C GLN A 612 -7.23 10.77 10.77
N ARG A 613 -7.03 11.18 9.51
CA ARG A 613 -8.05 11.06 8.46
C ARG A 613 -8.29 9.62 8.05
N VAL A 614 -7.25 8.77 8.04
CA VAL A 614 -7.41 7.35 7.72
C VAL A 614 -8.30 6.67 8.74
N TRP A 615 -8.03 6.87 10.03
CA TRP A 615 -8.90 6.43 11.13
C TRP A 615 -10.32 6.96 11.01
N GLN A 616 -10.51 8.26 10.84
CA GLN A 616 -11.84 8.88 10.75
C GLN A 616 -12.68 8.31 9.60
N LEU A 617 -12.08 8.08 8.43
CA LEU A 617 -12.77 7.49 7.29
C LEU A 617 -13.03 6.01 7.50
N PHE A 618 -12.01 5.24 7.90
CA PHE A 618 -12.15 3.79 8.05
C PHE A 618 -13.21 3.42 9.09
N MET A 619 -13.27 4.16 10.20
CA MET A 619 -14.23 3.93 11.28
C MET A 619 -15.68 4.29 10.92
N GLN A 620 -15.94 4.88 9.74
CA GLN A 620 -17.31 5.04 9.20
C GLN A 620 -17.86 3.75 8.59
N ASN A 621 -17.00 2.74 8.34
CA ASN A 621 -17.46 1.45 7.85
C ASN A 621 -18.29 0.73 8.91
N ALA A 622 -19.53 0.37 8.54
CA ALA A 622 -20.43 -0.38 9.41
C ALA A 622 -19.85 -1.77 9.76
N GLU A 623 -19.02 -2.34 8.88
CA GLU A 623 -18.28 -3.58 9.12
C GLU A 623 -17.37 -3.44 10.34
N ALA A 624 -16.53 -2.41 10.39
CA ALA A 624 -15.62 -2.17 11.51
C ALA A 624 -16.38 -1.92 12.82
N GLN A 625 -17.42 -1.07 12.77
CA GLN A 625 -18.23 -0.73 13.95
C GLN A 625 -18.93 -1.97 14.55
N ARG A 626 -19.65 -2.74 13.73
CA ARG A 626 -20.30 -4.00 14.19
C ARG A 626 -19.27 -4.99 14.73
N GLY A 627 -18.09 -5.04 14.10
CA GLY A 627 -17.01 -5.92 14.49
C GLY A 627 -16.51 -5.65 15.90
N LEU A 628 -16.20 -4.38 16.20
CA LEU A 628 -15.78 -3.94 17.52
C LEU A 628 -16.88 -4.14 18.57
N GLU A 629 -18.12 -3.79 18.23
CA GLU A 629 -19.28 -4.02 19.13
C GLU A 629 -19.43 -5.50 19.49
N ARG A 630 -19.39 -6.39 18.49
CA ARG A 630 -19.49 -7.85 18.69
C ARG A 630 -18.28 -8.45 19.41
N ALA A 631 -17.11 -7.81 19.31
CA ALA A 631 -15.93 -8.14 20.10
C ALA A 631 -16.00 -7.62 21.55
N GLY A 632 -17.04 -6.86 21.90
CA GLY A 632 -17.23 -6.34 23.26
C GLY A 632 -16.44 -5.07 23.55
N PHE A 633 -15.98 -4.35 22.52
CA PHE A 633 -15.38 -3.04 22.71
C PHE A 633 -16.43 -2.05 23.20
N THR A 634 -16.03 -1.23 24.16
CA THR A 634 -16.85 -0.16 24.74
C THR A 634 -16.06 1.14 24.73
N ALA A 635 -16.77 2.26 24.64
CA ALA A 635 -16.15 3.57 24.74
C ALA A 635 -15.56 3.78 26.13
N LEU A 636 -14.35 4.34 26.18
CA LEU A 636 -13.74 4.79 27.42
C LEU A 636 -14.52 6.00 27.97
N PRO A 637 -14.86 6.04 29.27
CA PRO A 637 -15.62 7.15 29.84
C PRO A 637 -14.86 8.48 29.73
N SER A 638 -15.47 9.48 29.11
CA SER A 638 -14.97 10.86 29.20
C SER A 638 -15.23 11.43 30.59
N VAL A 639 -14.26 12.14 31.15
CA VAL A 639 -14.36 12.75 32.48
C VAL A 639 -14.61 14.25 32.35
N PRO A 640 -15.59 14.82 33.08
CA PRO A 640 -15.77 16.27 33.15
C PRO A 640 -14.51 16.95 33.72
N ILE A 641 -14.02 17.97 33.02
CA ILE A 641 -12.83 18.73 33.41
C ILE A 641 -13.17 20.16 33.80
N SER A 642 -12.33 20.74 34.66
CA SER A 642 -12.26 22.17 34.95
C SER A 642 -10.90 22.69 34.50
N LEU A 643 -10.89 23.88 33.88
CA LEU A 643 -9.67 24.52 33.40
C LEU A 643 -9.40 25.79 34.19
N GLN A 644 -8.16 25.95 34.65
CA GLN A 644 -7.67 27.16 35.29
C GLN A 644 -6.39 27.63 34.59
N ALA A 645 -6.42 28.81 33.98
CA ALA A 645 -5.21 29.43 33.44
C ALA A 645 -4.26 29.84 34.57
N ILE A 646 -2.96 29.65 34.36
CA ILE A 646 -1.88 30.12 35.22
C ILE A 646 -1.00 31.08 34.40
N PRO A 647 -1.43 32.35 34.21
CA PRO A 647 -0.78 33.28 33.28
C PRO A 647 0.70 33.50 33.55
N ALA A 648 1.09 33.54 34.84
CA ALA A 648 2.48 33.71 35.25
C ALA A 648 3.42 32.60 34.76
N GLN A 649 2.89 31.44 34.39
CA GLN A 649 3.65 30.28 33.91
C GLN A 649 3.35 29.96 32.43
N GLY A 650 2.44 30.70 31.78
CA GLY A 650 1.95 30.35 30.44
C GLY A 650 1.29 28.97 30.37
N ALA A 651 0.73 28.51 31.49
CA ALA A 651 0.28 27.13 31.70
C ALA A 651 -1.23 27.04 31.98
N PHE A 652 -1.79 25.83 31.87
CA PHE A 652 -3.15 25.52 32.31
C PHE A 652 -3.14 24.38 33.31
N ASN A 653 -3.89 24.53 34.39
CA ASN A 653 -4.23 23.43 35.28
C ASN A 653 -5.55 22.80 34.80
N VAL A 654 -5.50 21.52 34.47
CA VAL A 654 -6.64 20.70 34.07
C VAL A 654 -7.01 19.83 35.26
N SER A 655 -8.21 19.99 35.79
CA SER A 655 -8.65 19.32 37.01
C SER A 655 -9.88 18.45 36.77
N TRP A 656 -9.95 17.28 37.40
CA TRP A 656 -11.11 16.40 37.38
C TRP A 656 -11.23 15.61 38.67
N ASN A 657 -12.40 15.02 38.92
CA ASN A 657 -12.57 14.10 40.05
C ASN A 657 -12.00 12.72 39.71
N ALA A 658 -11.16 12.20 40.59
CA ALA A 658 -10.53 10.89 40.45
C ALA A 658 -10.52 10.15 41.79
N THR A 659 -10.29 8.84 41.72
CA THR A 659 -9.90 7.98 42.84
C THR A 659 -8.41 7.68 42.72
N ALA A 660 -7.69 7.68 43.84
CA ALA A 660 -6.27 7.34 43.86
C ALA A 660 -6.03 5.98 43.16
N GLY A 661 -5.04 5.94 42.26
CA GLY A 661 -4.68 4.76 41.48
C GLY A 661 -5.39 4.62 40.14
N GLN A 662 -6.46 5.38 39.86
CA GLN A 662 -7.11 5.38 38.54
C GLN A 662 -6.18 5.96 37.47
N SER A 663 -6.21 5.36 36.28
CA SER A 663 -5.43 5.82 35.13
C SER A 663 -6.31 6.59 34.14
N PHE A 664 -5.76 7.66 33.57
CA PHE A 664 -6.44 8.54 32.64
C PHE A 664 -5.59 8.80 31.40
N GLN A 665 -6.24 8.88 30.24
CA GLN A 665 -5.66 9.40 29.02
C GLN A 665 -6.03 10.88 28.90
N VAL A 666 -5.03 11.75 29.00
CA VAL A 666 -5.18 13.20 28.80
C VAL A 666 -4.78 13.52 27.37
N GLU A 667 -5.65 14.22 26.67
CA GLU A 667 -5.41 14.70 25.32
C GLU A 667 -5.62 16.21 25.23
N TYR A 668 -4.90 16.81 24.30
CA TYR A 668 -4.99 18.23 23.99
C TYR A 668 -5.10 18.46 22.49
N SER A 669 -5.68 19.58 22.10
CA SER A 669 -5.85 19.98 20.70
C SER A 669 -5.65 21.49 20.54
N PRO A 670 -4.99 21.94 19.46
CA PRO A 670 -4.91 23.36 19.12
C PRO A 670 -6.12 23.87 18.30
N ASP A 671 -6.96 22.98 17.75
CA ASP A 671 -7.92 23.30 16.68
C ASP A 671 -9.26 22.53 16.75
N LEU A 672 -9.48 21.73 17.81
CA LEU A 672 -10.57 20.76 18.00
C LEU A 672 -10.64 19.63 16.97
N GLN A 673 -9.76 19.59 15.98
CA GLN A 673 -9.72 18.59 14.92
C GLN A 673 -8.60 17.58 15.19
N SER A 674 -7.41 18.09 15.51
CA SER A 674 -6.18 17.36 15.72
C SER A 674 -5.98 17.16 17.23
N TRP A 675 -6.14 15.93 17.70
CA TRP A 675 -5.99 15.58 19.11
C TRP A 675 -4.72 14.78 19.37
N TYR A 676 -3.91 15.26 20.31
CA TYR A 676 -2.64 14.66 20.69
C TYR A 676 -2.72 14.08 22.10
N THR A 677 -2.13 12.90 22.29
CA THR A 677 -1.93 12.35 23.64
C THR A 677 -0.70 13.00 24.27
N SER A 678 -0.71 13.16 25.60
CA SER A 678 0.48 13.56 26.36
C SER A 678 1.68 12.66 26.03
N PRO A 679 2.86 13.21 25.68
CA PRO A 679 4.09 12.43 25.48
C PRO A 679 4.57 11.73 26.76
N LEU A 680 4.10 12.14 27.93
CA LEU A 680 4.36 11.43 29.18
C LEU A 680 3.48 10.17 29.33
N GLY A 681 2.55 9.93 28.40
CA GLY A 681 1.62 8.81 28.44
C GLY A 681 0.44 9.06 29.36
N PHE A 682 0.02 8.02 30.07
CA PHE A 682 -1.18 8.02 30.90
C PHE A 682 -0.91 8.59 32.27
N VAL A 683 -1.90 9.30 32.80
CA VAL A 683 -1.82 9.96 34.10
C VAL A 683 -2.49 9.08 35.13
N GLN A 684 -1.74 8.64 36.13
CA GLN A 684 -2.31 7.93 37.27
C GLN A 684 -2.62 8.93 38.39
N ALA A 685 -3.87 8.95 38.86
CA ALA A 685 -4.28 9.81 39.95
C ALA A 685 -3.56 9.42 41.24
N THR A 686 -2.92 10.38 41.90
CA THR A 686 -2.17 10.17 43.14
C THR A 686 -3.01 10.37 44.40
N ASN A 687 -4.20 10.96 44.26
CA ASN A 687 -5.15 11.23 45.33
C ASN A 687 -6.59 10.98 44.88
N SER A 688 -7.48 10.83 45.85
CA SER A 688 -8.94 10.84 45.61
C SER A 688 -9.51 12.25 45.75
N GLY A 689 -10.60 12.55 45.04
CA GLY A 689 -11.20 13.88 44.95
C GLY A 689 -10.70 14.65 43.73
N THR A 690 -10.54 15.97 43.86
CA THR A 690 -9.99 16.78 42.75
C THR A 690 -8.53 16.44 42.51
N PHE A 691 -8.25 15.88 41.33
CA PHE A 691 -6.92 15.65 40.80
C PHE A 691 -6.56 16.76 39.82
N ASN A 692 -5.30 17.19 39.82
CA ASN A 692 -4.80 18.30 39.04
C ASN A 692 -3.67 17.83 38.13
N TRP A 693 -3.76 18.16 36.84
CA TRP A 693 -2.72 17.94 35.85
C TRP A 693 -2.32 19.26 35.21
N LEU A 694 -1.04 19.61 35.34
CA LEU A 694 -0.49 20.86 34.85
C LEU A 694 0.04 20.70 33.42
N ASP A 695 -0.56 21.40 32.45
CA ASP A 695 0.02 21.62 31.14
C ASP A 695 0.90 22.87 31.17
N ALA A 696 2.21 22.67 31.33
CA ALA A 696 3.22 23.73 31.24
C ALA A 696 4.02 23.69 29.93
N GLY A 697 3.56 22.93 28.93
CA GLY A 697 4.32 22.65 27.72
C GLY A 697 5.18 21.37 27.81
N PRO A 698 6.24 21.27 26.99
CA PRO A 698 7.13 20.12 26.99
C PRO A 698 7.74 19.81 28.38
N PRO A 699 7.82 18.52 28.78
CA PRO A 699 7.52 17.32 27.99
C PRO A 699 6.05 16.86 28.03
N ALA A 700 5.18 17.51 28.81
CA ALA A 700 3.79 17.07 28.99
C ALA A 700 2.93 17.28 27.73
N THR A 701 3.29 18.25 26.90
CA THR A 701 2.68 18.53 25.59
C THR A 701 3.75 19.01 24.61
N LEU A 702 3.47 19.02 23.32
CA LEU A 702 4.48 19.37 22.29
C LEU A 702 4.79 20.88 22.24
N SER A 703 3.91 21.73 22.78
CA SER A 703 4.07 23.18 22.78
C SER A 703 3.56 23.82 24.06
N ILE A 704 4.19 24.92 24.46
CA ILE A 704 3.76 25.74 25.60
C ILE A 704 2.34 26.24 25.31
N PRO A 705 1.36 26.05 26.20
CA PRO A 705 -0.03 26.41 25.92
C PRO A 705 -0.21 27.88 25.51
N ALA A 706 0.46 28.80 26.21
CA ALA A 706 0.39 30.23 25.94
C ALA A 706 0.92 30.67 24.56
N THR A 707 1.66 29.82 23.84
CA THR A 707 2.11 30.13 22.48
C THR A 707 1.08 29.74 21.41
N ASN A 708 -0.02 29.10 21.80
CA ASN A 708 -1.12 28.74 20.89
C ASN A 708 -2.28 29.73 21.08
N SER A 709 -2.94 30.12 19.99
CA SER A 709 -4.13 30.97 20.06
C SER A 709 -5.29 30.27 20.77
N GLU A 710 -5.37 28.95 20.64
CA GLU A 710 -6.40 28.10 21.25
C GLU A 710 -5.77 26.83 21.82
N ARG A 711 -6.39 26.30 22.88
CA ARG A 711 -5.95 25.06 23.55
C ARG A 711 -7.15 24.37 24.20
N PHE A 712 -7.44 23.17 23.72
CA PHE A 712 -8.56 22.35 24.17
C PHE A 712 -8.04 21.10 24.86
N TYR A 713 -8.84 20.55 25.79
CA TYR A 713 -8.47 19.38 26.57
C TYR A 713 -9.64 18.40 26.65
N ARG A 714 -9.32 17.11 26.68
CA ARG A 714 -10.26 16.05 27.04
C ARG A 714 -9.55 14.95 27.82
N VAL A 715 -10.28 14.31 28.72
CA VAL A 715 -9.74 13.30 29.61
C VAL A 715 -10.64 12.07 29.56
N TYR A 716 -10.03 10.91 29.34
CA TYR A 716 -10.72 9.63 29.33
C TYR A 716 -10.22 8.76 30.48
N GLN A 717 -11.15 8.18 31.24
CA GLN A 717 -10.83 7.19 32.26
C GLN A 717 -10.50 5.86 31.59
N LEU A 718 -9.43 5.22 32.05
CA LEU A 718 -9.07 3.86 31.63
C LEU A 718 -9.62 2.82 32.60
N GLY A 719 -10.00 1.68 32.04
CA GLY A 719 -10.57 0.57 32.78
C GLY A 719 -12.04 0.74 33.11
N THR A 720 -12.62 -0.31 33.68
CA THR A 720 -14.05 -0.34 34.01
C THR A 720 -14.39 0.80 34.97
N PRO A 721 -15.46 1.58 34.72
CA PRO A 721 -16.00 2.47 35.74
C PRO A 721 -16.22 1.69 37.04
N ALA A 722 -15.83 2.26 38.18
CA ALA A 722 -16.27 1.68 39.45
C ALA A 722 -17.80 1.60 39.41
N PRO A 723 -18.42 0.46 39.83
CA PRO A 723 -19.87 0.44 39.97
C PRO A 723 -20.28 1.62 40.84
N ALA A 724 -21.31 2.35 40.41
CA ALA A 724 -21.85 3.46 41.19
C ALA A 724 -22.06 2.99 42.64
N PRO A 725 -21.67 3.77 43.65
CA PRO A 725 -21.86 3.36 45.03
C PRO A 725 -23.34 3.01 45.24
N PRO A 726 -23.65 1.87 45.89
CA PRO A 726 -25.02 1.44 46.11
C PRO A 726 -25.74 2.54 46.93
N GLY A 727 -26.61 3.31 46.26
CA GLY A 727 -27.31 4.43 46.88
C GLY A 727 -27.76 5.55 45.94
N ALA A 728 -27.25 5.64 44.71
CA ALA A 728 -27.79 6.58 43.71
C ALA A 728 -28.98 5.95 42.98
N ILE A 729 -30.10 5.82 43.69
CA ILE A 729 -31.40 5.59 43.06
C ILE A 729 -31.79 6.93 42.43
N ALA A 730 -31.79 7.00 41.10
CA ALA A 730 -32.52 8.06 40.43
C ALA A 730 -34.01 7.81 40.70
N GLU A 731 -34.65 8.69 41.47
CA GLU A 731 -36.11 8.75 41.49
C GLU A 731 -36.58 9.04 40.06
N GLU A 732 -37.11 8.01 39.39
CA GLU A 732 -37.99 8.19 38.24
C GLU A 732 -39.24 8.93 38.73
N GLY A 733 -39.19 10.25 38.69
CA GLY A 733 -40.35 11.11 38.78
C GLY A 733 -41.24 10.86 37.56
N SER A 734 -42.36 10.19 37.78
CA SER A 734 -43.43 9.98 36.80
C SER A 734 -43.81 11.28 36.09
N ALA A 735 -43.67 11.31 34.77
CA ALA A 735 -44.22 12.37 33.95
C ALA A 735 -45.75 12.39 34.01
N LYS A 736 -46.34 13.53 34.36
CA LYS A 736 -47.62 13.99 33.80
C LYS A 736 -47.32 15.12 32.82
N PRO A 737 -47.89 15.12 31.61
CA PRO A 737 -47.70 16.22 30.67
C PRO A 737 -48.67 17.36 31.03
N SER A 738 -48.14 18.55 31.29
CA SER A 738 -48.90 19.80 31.18
C SER A 738 -48.29 20.64 30.08
N SER A 739 -49.12 20.93 29.09
CA SER A 739 -48.97 21.92 28.04
C SER A 739 -48.55 23.28 28.60
N ASP A 740 -47.54 23.88 27.96
CA ASP A 740 -47.41 25.29 27.58
C ASP A 740 -45.98 25.80 27.78
N GLY A 741 -45.47 26.52 26.77
CA GLY A 741 -44.39 27.50 26.97
C GLY A 741 -43.20 27.35 26.03
N GLN A 742 -43.11 28.30 25.11
CA GLN A 742 -41.97 28.59 24.23
C GLN A 742 -40.64 28.76 24.98
N GLY A 743 -39.52 28.46 24.29
CA GLY A 743 -38.20 28.95 24.70
C GLY A 743 -37.06 28.27 23.94
N ALA A 744 -36.43 29.01 23.03
CA ALA A 744 -35.22 28.64 22.32
C ALA A 744 -34.04 28.37 23.27
N PHE A 745 -33.20 27.39 22.95
CA PHE A 745 -31.74 27.50 22.72
C PHE A 745 -31.22 26.21 22.10
#